data_AF-A0A7G9ZCU6-F1
#
_entry.id   AF-A0A7G9ZCU6-F1
#
_cell.length_a   1.000
_cell.length_b   1.000
_cell.length_c   1.000
_cell.angle_alpha   90.00
_cell.angle_beta   90.00
_cell.angle_gamma   90.00
#
_symmetry.space_group_name_H-M   'P 1'
#
loop_
_entity.id
_entity.type
_entity.pdbx_description
1 polymer ?
#
loop_
_entity_poly.entity_id
_entity_poly.type
_entity_poly.pdbx_seq_one_letter_code
_entity_poly.pdbx_strand_id
1 'polypeptide(L)'
;MRKIKQKVSVLSLCLALVSLMAICIGGTAIAGASGELYLSPATKMVNIGDNFFVDVLVNTSGKNVVVVAAYLNYDQTELKVVSINTSNSVFTMEIEKTADPTTGEIEITLGKPTPGVNTTRGNVATINFEALDQASPANVTFVLTSSGATGDSGIILDDGKGTDILSSVKNGAYFIGGGVQPPTISYVPEDYPTIQAAIEAASSGDTIIVRNGTYNENVDVNKCVTLRGEDRNTTIIDTEAVTMQISCNSTITGFTIKNGTYGIECVNPIAPYIANNIFTTIGGTCIMVWDSSASPVITNNEFTNNYHSCIRIPSPAIISNNTFYSNGDGIFNDGGGIDVCIFIDGSSSLAITGNIIRNNAAYGIVTSASSQRITSNIISGNVRGIWDWGGSSFTIFNNTIADNEYGVYLSSSTDSIIYFNNFIGNARNAYSSDSTNFWNSASEITYIYNDNSYTNNLGNYWDDYTGTDADGDGLGETPYPINSDKDNYPLMQPWENYFIEENETRNKNETLKFAFSSYYQPINISVNLSVPPYQLPLNLSTVSNIEDITKLGLNKTEEELLKTNGFVIIDYGQEDDMVAPYEKMKERGIPIFVTTDTLLHLYHIQFNEILKGIEEREFFDALVDMSNAMLEQSVQDYDSFTDPELKESARRNVAYFAVALKLLQTATEGYNGTEDIKLINFSIPDYVIEDVNKELENIAQHDGFHPSAIFNSNPNCICDYPCCYCEDYSQYVPRGHYTRSEKLKRYFNAMMWYGRIAFILKGCNGDEALISNEDANLSTIQAALIASELPDVAVNNNTAQEIWDRIYSVTSFFVGTADDLTPYEYRDAQNIVFGTAYNASDLSNEDKLLELKVELAKLRSPEIYGGSGVCVVYPPITEAKLYVCLNKTKGMRFMGQRFVPDSYMFQQLVSPAVGIYVGNGTPFTMCYTDAGPARCFPRGLDIMSVLGSERAGDILIEEGDTEYAGLNTSYEKQLNELKSKFTAFNSADWNRNLYWSWLYTLKPLLKDFSDGYPTFMQTKAWRNKALQTSLASWTELRHDTILYGKQSYTPSLKGMPPEPKPVVGYVEPVPEFYARLLALTEMTEKGLVDLDVLNETEKARLQNLEGILERLMNLSVAELENKELTNNDYKFIMDFGANLDSLVSGVNAKGKETTIVADVHTDCNTGMVLEEGVGYVDLILVAYIVPDGRIIVGAGPVFSYYEFKHPMDDRLTDEKWKEMLESDIPPEKPGWVDGIGG
;
A
#
# COMPACT_ATOMS: atom_id res chain seq x y z
N MET A 1 -0.53 31.25 63.20
CA MET A 1 0.96 31.37 63.32
C MET A 1 1.74 30.11 62.94
N ARG A 2 1.42 28.89 63.41
CA ARG A 2 2.29 27.70 63.17
C ARG A 2 2.44 27.26 61.71
N LYS A 3 1.38 27.33 60.88
CA LYS A 3 1.42 26.94 59.44
C LYS A 3 2.22 27.89 58.52
N ILE A 4 2.49 29.14 58.92
CA ILE A 4 3.20 30.11 58.04
C ILE A 4 4.72 29.85 58.04
N LYS A 5 5.30 29.49 59.20
CA LYS A 5 6.74 29.18 59.27
C LYS A 5 7.16 27.94 58.46
N GLN A 6 6.22 27.07 58.11
CA GLN A 6 6.49 25.79 57.44
C GLN A 6 6.52 25.90 55.91
N LYS A 7 5.86 26.90 55.30
CA LYS A 7 6.04 27.19 53.85
C LYS A 7 7.35 27.93 53.59
N VAL A 8 7.73 28.89 54.44
CA VAL A 8 9.00 29.64 54.29
C VAL A 8 10.21 28.71 54.40
N SER A 9 10.20 27.74 55.33
CA SER A 9 11.30 26.80 55.51
C SER A 9 11.54 25.83 54.34
N VAL A 10 10.54 25.58 53.50
CA VAL A 10 10.69 24.75 52.29
C VAL A 10 11.23 25.60 51.14
N LEU A 11 10.66 26.79 50.93
CA LEU A 11 11.11 27.70 49.87
C LEU A 11 12.58 28.10 50.05
N SER A 12 13.00 28.39 51.30
CA SER A 12 14.42 28.64 51.62
C SER A 12 15.32 27.41 51.51
N LEU A 13 14.79 26.18 51.46
CA LEU A 13 15.59 24.97 51.24
C LEU A 13 15.82 24.73 49.75
N CYS A 14 14.81 24.97 48.91
CA CYS A 14 14.94 24.90 47.45
C CYS A 14 15.89 25.98 46.91
N LEU A 15 15.75 27.25 47.33
CA LEU A 15 16.73 28.28 46.94
C LEU A 15 18.14 28.00 47.48
N ALA A 16 18.26 27.41 48.67
CA ALA A 16 19.58 27.04 49.20
C ALA A 16 20.25 25.97 48.33
N LEU A 17 19.51 24.95 47.87
CA LEU A 17 20.03 23.90 46.99
C LEU A 17 20.55 24.45 45.65
N VAL A 18 19.78 25.32 44.97
CA VAL A 18 20.23 25.99 43.74
C VAL A 18 21.50 26.82 43.99
N SER A 19 21.59 27.50 45.14
CA SER A 19 22.77 28.32 45.48
C SER A 19 24.02 27.53 45.93
N LEU A 20 23.91 26.25 46.26
CA LEU A 20 25.02 25.47 46.85
C LEU A 20 25.82 24.64 45.83
N MET A 21 25.30 24.40 44.62
CA MET A 21 25.98 23.55 43.62
C MET A 21 27.15 24.25 42.89
N ALA A 22 27.39 25.54 43.15
CA ALA A 22 28.49 26.32 42.59
C ALA A 22 29.90 25.98 43.15
N ILE A 23 30.07 24.90 43.92
CA ILE A 23 31.37 24.51 44.51
C ILE A 23 31.64 23.01 44.35
N CYS A 24 32.37 22.69 43.27
CA CYS A 24 33.31 21.58 43.10
C CYS A 24 33.00 20.19 43.72
N ILE A 25 32.86 19.18 42.84
CA ILE A 25 33.85 18.09 42.67
C ILE A 25 33.66 17.48 41.28
N GLY A 26 34.76 17.24 40.56
CA GLY A 26 34.70 16.61 39.24
C GLY A 26 34.38 15.12 39.31
N GLY A 27 33.42 14.67 38.51
CA GLY A 27 33.10 13.27 38.27
C GLY A 27 33.27 12.91 36.80
N THR A 28 33.67 11.67 36.50
CA THR A 28 33.77 11.16 35.13
C THR A 28 32.40 11.08 34.47
N ALA A 29 32.32 11.40 33.17
CA ALA A 29 31.13 11.11 32.37
C ALA A 29 30.74 9.63 32.49
N ILE A 30 29.48 9.37 32.79
CA ILE A 30 28.93 8.02 32.96
C ILE A 30 28.18 7.66 31.67
N ALA A 31 28.52 6.52 31.05
CA ALA A 31 27.73 5.98 29.95
C ALA A 31 26.32 5.64 30.44
N GLY A 32 25.28 6.29 29.88
CA GLY A 32 23.89 6.08 30.28
C GLY A 32 23.05 7.34 30.56
N ALA A 33 23.44 8.52 30.07
CA ALA A 33 22.48 9.63 29.85
C ALA A 33 21.38 9.17 28.87
N SER A 34 20.15 9.68 29.00
CA SER A 34 18.99 9.12 28.26
C SER A 34 17.73 9.99 28.19
N GLY A 35 17.72 11.19 28.78
CA GLY A 35 16.56 12.08 28.76
C GLY A 35 16.51 12.89 27.46
N GLU A 36 15.32 13.28 27.03
CA GLU A 36 15.13 14.09 25.82
C GLU A 36 14.11 15.21 26.06
N LEU A 37 14.37 16.39 25.47
CA LEU A 37 13.40 17.48 25.31
C LEU A 37 13.03 17.65 23.83
N TYR A 38 11.76 17.93 23.53
CA TYR A 38 11.31 18.07 22.14
C TYR A 38 10.13 19.02 22.00
N LEU A 39 10.08 19.74 20.88
CA LEU A 39 8.93 20.58 20.51
C LEU A 39 7.87 19.76 19.74
N SER A 40 6.59 20.08 19.94
CA SER A 40 5.47 19.40 19.29
C SER A 40 4.34 20.39 18.95
N PRO A 41 3.94 20.56 17.68
CA PRO A 41 4.56 19.94 16.50
C PRO A 41 5.97 20.51 16.26
N ALA A 42 6.87 19.65 15.75
CA ALA A 42 8.23 20.06 15.41
C ALA A 42 8.28 20.90 14.11
N THR A 43 7.28 20.76 13.23
CA THR A 43 7.09 21.61 12.05
C THR A 43 5.65 22.05 11.91
N LYS A 44 5.41 23.25 11.37
CA LYS A 44 4.05 23.75 11.10
C LYS A 44 4.05 24.82 10.00
N MET A 45 3.07 24.79 9.11
CA MET A 45 2.71 25.91 8.24
C MET A 45 1.82 26.91 9.01
N VAL A 46 2.07 28.20 8.82
CA VAL A 46 1.30 29.33 9.40
C VAL A 46 1.29 30.52 8.45
N ASN A 47 0.30 31.41 8.55
CA ASN A 47 0.28 32.67 7.82
C ASN A 47 0.86 33.80 8.68
N ILE A 48 1.30 34.89 8.05
CA ILE A 48 1.73 36.09 8.77
C ILE A 48 0.52 36.64 9.55
N GLY A 49 0.69 36.85 10.86
CA GLY A 49 -0.36 37.24 11.80
C GLY A 49 -1.12 36.08 12.48
N ASP A 50 -0.88 34.82 12.10
CA ASP A 50 -1.47 33.67 12.79
C ASP A 50 -0.87 33.46 14.18
N ASN A 51 -1.71 32.97 15.11
CA ASN A 51 -1.27 32.44 16.40
C ASN A 51 -1.17 30.92 16.34
N PHE A 52 -0.08 30.33 16.86
CA PHE A 52 0.11 28.89 16.91
C PHE A 52 0.75 28.40 18.20
N PHE A 53 0.27 27.24 18.65
CA PHE A 53 0.73 26.58 19.86
C PHE A 53 1.83 25.55 19.56
N VAL A 54 2.83 25.50 20.45
CA VAL A 54 3.95 24.57 20.46
C VAL A 54 4.11 24.02 21.88
N ASP A 55 3.91 22.72 22.07
CA ASP A 55 4.20 22.04 23.33
C ASP A 55 5.70 21.76 23.46
N VAL A 56 6.26 22.14 24.61
CA VAL A 56 7.58 21.73 25.09
C VAL A 56 7.39 20.42 25.85
N LEU A 57 7.92 19.31 25.32
CA LEU A 57 7.74 17.97 25.87
C LEU A 57 9.04 17.38 26.42
N VAL A 58 8.91 16.49 27.40
CA VAL A 58 10.02 15.73 28.00
C VAL A 58 9.79 14.22 27.93
N ASN A 59 10.86 13.48 27.65
CA ASN A 59 10.98 12.05 27.85
C ASN A 59 12.06 11.80 28.93
N THR A 60 11.71 11.11 30.02
CA THR A 60 12.64 10.78 31.11
C THR A 60 13.29 9.40 30.96
N SER A 61 12.95 8.65 29.91
CA SER A 61 13.43 7.30 29.58
C SER A 61 13.44 6.36 30.79
N GLY A 62 12.28 6.21 31.41
CA GLY A 62 12.04 5.28 32.53
C GLY A 62 12.61 5.72 33.88
N LYS A 63 13.25 6.89 33.97
CA LYS A 63 13.84 7.42 35.21
C LYS A 63 12.92 8.46 35.87
N ASN A 64 13.01 8.58 37.20
CA ASN A 64 12.30 9.61 37.97
C ASN A 64 13.08 10.94 37.95
N VAL A 65 12.41 12.04 37.64
CA VAL A 65 12.98 13.39 37.43
C VAL A 65 12.27 14.41 38.33
N VAL A 66 13.02 15.23 39.07
CA VAL A 66 12.46 16.23 40.00
C VAL A 66 12.47 17.66 39.47
N VAL A 67 13.32 17.98 38.49
CA VAL A 67 13.38 19.30 37.85
C VAL A 67 13.63 19.13 36.35
N VAL A 68 12.99 19.97 35.55
CA VAL A 68 13.31 20.20 34.14
C VAL A 68 13.60 21.68 33.93
N ALA A 69 14.64 21.97 33.15
CA ALA A 69 14.92 23.28 32.58
C ALA A 69 14.83 23.15 31.06
N ALA A 70 13.99 23.96 30.43
CA ALA A 70 13.78 24.00 28.99
C ALA A 70 13.98 25.44 28.51
N TYR A 71 15.19 25.73 28.04
CA TYR A 71 15.60 27.07 27.60
C TYR A 71 15.64 27.08 26.07
N LEU A 72 14.98 28.06 25.45
CA LEU A 72 14.73 28.09 24.01
C LEU A 72 15.08 29.47 23.41
N ASN A 73 15.66 29.46 22.22
CA ASN A 73 15.90 30.65 21.40
C ASN A 73 14.98 30.64 20.17
N TYR A 74 14.38 31.79 19.83
CA TYR A 74 13.60 32.05 18.62
C TYR A 74 14.00 33.39 18.00
N ASP A 75 13.82 33.57 16.69
CA ASP A 75 14.03 34.88 16.06
C ASP A 75 12.85 35.82 16.38
N GLN A 76 13.15 36.94 17.03
CA GLN A 76 12.18 37.94 17.49
C GLN A 76 11.68 38.90 16.38
N THR A 77 12.17 38.74 15.15
CA THR A 77 11.67 39.43 13.95
C THR A 77 10.70 38.55 13.16
N GLU A 78 10.88 37.23 13.17
CA GLU A 78 10.00 36.25 12.52
C GLU A 78 8.82 35.81 13.42
N LEU A 79 9.07 35.69 14.73
CA LEU A 79 8.14 35.14 15.73
C LEU A 79 8.05 36.02 16.98
N LYS A 80 6.93 35.89 17.71
CA LYS A 80 6.68 36.62 18.97
C LYS A 80 5.95 35.73 19.96
N VAL A 81 6.50 35.57 21.17
CA VAL A 81 5.81 34.85 22.26
C VAL A 81 4.63 35.66 22.76
N VAL A 82 3.43 35.09 22.65
CA VAL A 82 2.17 35.67 23.14
C VAL A 82 1.86 35.19 24.56
N SER A 83 2.12 33.93 24.86
CA SER A 83 1.90 33.36 26.19
C SER A 83 2.63 32.02 26.39
N ILE A 84 3.04 31.72 27.63
CA ILE A 84 3.54 30.39 28.03
C ILE A 84 2.59 29.82 29.08
N ASN A 85 2.00 28.66 28.79
CA ASN A 85 1.02 27.98 29.63
C ASN A 85 1.60 26.70 30.26
N THR A 86 1.77 26.72 31.57
CA THR A 86 2.29 25.61 32.40
C THR A 86 1.20 24.82 33.12
N SER A 87 -0.08 25.13 32.89
CA SER A 87 -1.21 24.57 33.66
C SER A 87 -1.39 23.06 33.48
N ASN A 88 -0.98 22.53 32.32
CA ASN A 88 -1.07 21.11 31.97
C ASN A 88 0.28 20.38 32.18
N SER A 89 1.22 20.99 32.90
CA SER A 89 2.55 20.41 33.10
C SER A 89 2.53 19.16 33.97
N VAL A 90 3.40 18.19 33.67
CA VAL A 90 3.66 17.04 34.55
C VAL A 90 4.46 17.42 35.81
N PHE A 91 5.03 18.62 35.85
CA PHE A 91 5.71 19.20 37.00
C PHE A 91 4.77 20.15 37.77
N THR A 92 4.76 20.06 39.10
CA THR A 92 3.72 20.68 39.95
C THR A 92 4.16 21.95 40.67
N MET A 93 5.38 22.44 40.41
CA MET A 93 5.95 23.67 40.95
C MET A 93 6.61 24.47 39.83
N GLU A 94 6.15 25.69 39.62
CA GLU A 94 6.83 26.66 38.76
C GLU A 94 7.98 27.30 39.53
N ILE A 95 9.19 27.29 38.95
CA ILE A 95 10.39 27.94 39.49
C ILE A 95 10.72 29.17 38.65
N GLU A 96 10.70 29.02 37.32
CA GLU A 96 11.01 30.05 36.34
C GLU A 96 10.10 29.90 35.10
N LYS A 97 9.66 31.03 34.54
CA LYS A 97 8.86 31.10 33.31
C LYS A 97 8.94 32.50 32.72
N THR A 98 9.97 32.74 31.92
CA THR A 98 10.32 34.03 31.31
C THR A 98 10.37 33.90 29.79
N ALA A 99 10.12 35.01 29.11
CA ALA A 99 10.44 35.20 27.70
C ALA A 99 10.87 36.65 27.52
N ASP A 100 12.05 36.87 26.95
CA ASP A 100 12.54 38.21 26.63
C ASP A 100 12.35 38.48 25.12
N PRO A 101 11.40 39.36 24.75
CA PRO A 101 11.12 39.68 23.36
C PRO A 101 12.17 40.61 22.71
N THR A 102 13.24 40.96 23.43
CA THR A 102 14.36 41.74 22.90
C THR A 102 15.56 40.88 22.53
N THR A 103 15.79 39.77 23.24
CA THR A 103 16.86 38.80 22.92
C THR A 103 16.39 37.59 22.12
N GLY A 104 15.10 37.23 22.19
CA GLY A 104 14.58 35.99 21.58
C GLY A 104 14.71 34.77 22.51
N GLU A 105 14.97 34.98 23.80
CA GLU A 105 15.20 33.92 24.78
C GLU A 105 13.90 33.58 25.55
N ILE A 106 13.74 32.30 25.90
CA ILE A 106 12.65 31.76 26.72
C ILE A 106 13.26 30.82 27.76
N GLU A 107 12.94 31.00 29.05
CA GLU A 107 13.44 30.14 30.13
C GLU A 107 12.26 29.54 30.89
N ILE A 108 12.17 28.21 30.95
CA ILE A 108 11.10 27.48 31.64
C ILE A 108 11.74 26.45 32.57
N THR A 109 11.73 26.72 33.88
CA THR A 109 12.24 25.80 34.92
C THR A 109 11.10 25.37 35.82
N LEU A 110 10.79 24.08 35.82
CA LEU A 110 9.69 23.49 36.60
C LEU A 110 10.19 22.31 37.43
N GLY A 111 9.52 22.06 38.57
CA GLY A 111 9.89 20.97 39.47
C GLY A 111 8.71 20.20 40.06
N LYS A 112 8.99 19.01 40.59
CA LYS A 112 8.04 18.14 41.28
C LYS A 112 8.74 17.48 42.48
N PRO A 113 8.19 17.55 43.71
CA PRO A 113 8.78 16.86 44.86
C PRO A 113 8.76 15.34 44.68
N THR A 114 9.79 14.66 45.19
CA THR A 114 9.90 13.19 45.28
C THR A 114 8.58 12.52 45.74
N PRO A 115 8.04 11.52 45.02
CA PRO A 115 8.54 10.93 43.79
C PRO A 115 8.32 11.82 42.55
N GLY A 116 9.38 11.98 41.76
CA GLY A 116 9.44 12.80 40.55
C GLY A 116 8.52 12.36 39.40
N VAL A 117 8.74 12.94 38.22
CA VAL A 117 8.08 12.60 36.97
C VAL A 117 8.80 11.40 36.34
N ASN A 118 8.04 10.44 35.82
CA ASN A 118 8.55 9.36 34.98
C ASN A 118 7.58 9.21 33.81
N THR A 119 8.03 9.46 32.58
CA THR A 119 7.17 9.51 31.39
C THR A 119 7.98 9.46 30.11
N THR A 120 7.41 8.87 29.06
CA THR A 120 7.91 8.93 27.67
C THR A 120 7.43 10.18 26.93
N ARG A 121 6.36 10.83 27.40
CA ARG A 121 5.79 12.05 26.84
C ARG A 121 5.09 12.87 27.94
N GLY A 122 5.84 13.74 28.61
CA GLY A 122 5.30 14.69 29.59
C GLY A 122 5.27 16.09 29.02
N ASN A 123 4.17 16.82 29.17
CA ASN A 123 4.13 18.25 28.85
C ASN A 123 4.90 19.03 29.92
N VAL A 124 5.83 19.88 29.50
CA VAL A 124 6.52 20.87 30.33
C VAL A 124 5.73 22.18 30.30
N ALA A 125 5.49 22.74 29.11
CA ALA A 125 4.67 23.93 28.89
C ALA A 125 4.19 24.03 27.44
N THR A 126 3.05 24.67 27.20
CA THR A 126 2.59 25.07 25.86
C THR A 126 2.93 26.54 25.60
N ILE A 127 3.73 26.83 24.59
CA ILE A 127 4.05 28.20 24.14
C ILE A 127 3.08 28.57 23.01
N ASN A 128 2.57 29.80 23.02
CA ASN A 128 1.82 30.40 21.90
C ASN A 128 2.70 31.44 21.22
N PHE A 129 2.93 31.28 19.91
CA PHE A 129 3.67 32.22 19.06
C PHE A 129 2.72 32.94 18.10
N GLU A 130 2.96 34.22 17.87
CA GLU A 130 2.39 35.03 16.80
C GLU A 130 3.44 35.14 15.68
N ALA A 131 3.06 34.80 14.45
CA ALA A 131 3.92 34.89 13.28
C ALA A 131 4.00 36.34 12.77
N LEU A 132 5.20 36.90 12.62
CA LEU A 132 5.42 38.32 12.34
C LEU A 132 5.79 38.64 10.88
N ASP A 133 6.61 37.81 10.23
CA ASP A 133 7.10 38.04 8.86
C ASP A 133 7.32 36.71 8.12
N GLN A 134 7.54 36.76 6.80
CA GLN A 134 7.72 35.57 5.96
C GLN A 134 9.06 34.86 6.26
N ALA A 135 9.00 33.60 6.67
CA ALA A 135 10.15 32.82 7.11
C ALA A 135 10.04 31.34 6.69
N SER A 136 11.14 30.73 6.27
CA SER A 136 11.14 29.36 5.72
C SER A 136 12.45 28.60 6.01
N PRO A 137 12.61 28.03 7.22
CA PRO A 137 11.73 28.11 8.39
C PRO A 137 12.22 29.07 9.47
N ALA A 138 11.29 29.67 10.21
CA ALA A 138 11.56 30.29 11.50
C ALA A 138 11.86 29.21 12.55
N ASN A 139 13.04 29.26 13.15
CA ASN A 139 13.54 28.20 14.02
C ASN A 139 13.32 28.53 15.51
N VAL A 140 12.92 27.52 16.29
CA VAL A 140 12.85 27.57 17.76
C VAL A 140 13.71 26.43 18.32
N THR A 141 14.79 26.77 19.01
CA THR A 141 15.90 25.84 19.30
C THR A 141 16.23 25.75 20.78
N PHE A 142 16.49 24.55 21.30
CA PHE A 142 16.91 24.36 22.70
C PHE A 142 18.35 24.81 22.92
N VAL A 143 18.56 25.58 23.99
CA VAL A 143 19.90 26.00 24.42
C VAL A 143 20.60 24.84 25.13
N LEU A 144 21.74 24.44 24.57
CA LEU A 144 22.67 23.46 25.15
C LEU A 144 24.07 24.09 25.23
N THR A 145 24.70 24.03 26.40
CA THR A 145 26.12 24.37 26.56
C THR A 145 26.91 23.16 27.03
N SER A 146 28.23 23.26 27.10
CA SER A 146 29.07 22.17 27.60
C SER A 146 28.80 21.93 29.08
N SER A 147 28.16 20.79 29.38
CA SER A 147 27.50 20.40 30.63
C SER A 147 27.95 21.12 31.91
N GLY A 148 27.02 21.86 32.53
CA GLY A 148 27.20 22.44 33.87
C GLY A 148 27.68 23.89 33.89
N ALA A 149 27.50 24.63 32.78
CA ALA A 149 27.48 26.09 32.86
C ALA A 149 26.10 26.60 33.33
N THR A 150 25.98 27.89 33.63
CA THR A 150 24.69 28.49 33.97
C THR A 150 24.03 29.05 32.71
N GLY A 151 22.99 28.39 32.20
CA GLY A 151 22.20 28.90 31.07
C GLY A 151 21.79 27.87 30.01
N ASP A 152 21.73 26.57 30.34
CA ASP A 152 21.32 25.51 29.43
C ASP A 152 20.08 24.71 29.90
N SER A 153 19.48 23.98 28.95
CA SER A 153 18.40 23.02 29.22
C SER A 153 18.93 21.76 29.90
N GLY A 154 18.13 21.14 30.76
CA GLY A 154 18.53 19.95 31.54
C GLY A 154 17.36 19.18 32.17
N ILE A 155 17.60 17.92 32.53
CA ILE A 155 16.63 16.98 33.09
C ILE A 155 17.22 16.33 34.35
N ILE A 156 16.81 16.78 35.54
CA ILE A 156 17.48 16.44 36.80
C ILE A 156 16.81 15.28 37.55
N LEU A 157 17.57 14.23 37.85
CA LEU A 157 17.10 13.03 38.53
C LEU A 157 16.62 13.24 39.98
N ASP A 158 15.64 12.41 40.37
CA ASP A 158 15.17 12.19 41.74
C ASP A 158 16.17 11.37 42.58
N ASP A 159 17.45 11.74 42.53
CA ASP A 159 18.57 11.02 43.19
C ASP A 159 19.19 11.78 44.37
N GLY A 160 18.74 13.02 44.61
CA GLY A 160 19.24 13.90 45.67
C GLY A 160 20.64 14.48 45.45
N LYS A 161 21.26 14.26 44.28
CA LYS A 161 22.60 14.75 43.92
C LYS A 161 22.58 15.85 42.86
N GLY A 162 21.49 15.97 42.10
CA GLY A 162 21.39 16.92 40.98
C GLY A 162 21.93 16.36 39.68
N THR A 163 21.89 15.03 39.50
CA THR A 163 22.39 14.38 38.27
C THR A 163 21.50 14.73 37.09
N ASP A 164 22.02 15.48 36.11
CA ASP A 164 21.38 15.68 34.81
C ASP A 164 21.50 14.40 33.96
N ILE A 165 20.48 14.13 33.14
CA ILE A 165 20.41 13.01 32.20
C ILE A 165 20.04 13.42 30.77
N LEU A 166 19.87 14.71 30.46
CA LEU A 166 19.58 15.18 29.10
C LEU A 166 20.66 14.70 28.12
N SER A 167 20.26 14.01 27.06
CA SER A 167 21.14 13.41 26.05
C SER A 167 20.81 13.82 24.62
N SER A 168 19.59 14.30 24.35
CA SER A 168 19.16 14.79 23.04
C SER A 168 18.12 15.89 23.17
N VAL A 169 18.02 16.73 22.14
CA VAL A 169 16.94 17.71 21.98
C VAL A 169 16.39 17.65 20.55
N LYS A 170 15.10 17.91 20.37
CA LYS A 170 14.48 18.09 19.05
C LYS A 170 13.87 19.50 18.94
N ASN A 171 14.49 20.33 18.11
CA ASN A 171 14.10 21.71 17.84
C ASN A 171 12.83 21.77 16.96
N GLY A 172 12.27 22.98 16.80
CA GLY A 172 11.12 23.26 15.94
C GLY A 172 11.46 24.22 14.77
N ALA A 173 10.76 24.06 13.66
CA ALA A 173 10.96 24.80 12.41
C ALA A 173 9.60 25.15 11.76
N TYR A 174 9.25 26.43 11.73
CA TYR A 174 7.91 26.92 11.39
C TYR A 174 7.92 27.75 10.11
N PHE A 175 7.02 27.45 9.18
CA PHE A 175 7.01 28.00 7.83
C PHE A 175 5.90 29.04 7.72
N ILE A 176 6.28 30.32 7.58
CA ILE A 176 5.39 31.48 7.67
C ILE A 176 5.13 32.07 6.28
N GLY A 177 3.85 32.24 5.92
CA GLY A 177 3.40 33.00 4.74
C GLY A 177 2.93 32.16 3.55
N GLY A 178 2.81 30.84 3.69
CA GLY A 178 2.50 29.90 2.60
C GLY A 178 1.02 29.76 2.23
N GLY A 179 0.36 30.85 1.83
CA GLY A 179 -1.00 30.79 1.27
C GLY A 179 -1.00 30.31 -0.19
N VAL A 180 -0.99 28.99 -0.40
CA VAL A 180 -0.91 28.38 -1.75
C VAL A 180 -2.23 28.59 -2.52
N GLN A 181 -2.16 29.34 -3.62
CA GLN A 181 -3.18 29.29 -4.68
C GLN A 181 -3.22 27.86 -5.24
N PRO A 182 -4.40 27.24 -5.46
CA PRO A 182 -4.45 25.86 -5.95
C PRO A 182 -3.64 25.71 -7.24
N PRO A 183 -2.82 24.65 -7.37
CA PRO A 183 -1.97 24.42 -8.53
C PRO A 183 -2.73 24.53 -9.86
N THR A 184 -2.14 25.28 -10.78
CA THR A 184 -2.65 25.50 -12.13
C THR A 184 -1.75 24.82 -13.17
N ILE A 185 -2.35 24.48 -14.30
CA ILE A 185 -1.63 23.96 -15.47
C ILE A 185 -1.54 25.09 -16.49
N SER A 186 -0.36 25.26 -17.09
CA SER A 186 -0.13 26.16 -18.21
C SER A 186 0.61 25.46 -19.34
N TYR A 187 0.39 25.91 -20.58
CA TYR A 187 0.94 25.31 -21.78
C TYR A 187 1.90 26.25 -22.50
N VAL A 188 3.01 25.69 -22.99
CA VAL A 188 4.02 26.37 -23.80
C VAL A 188 4.07 25.67 -25.16
N PRO A 189 3.82 26.37 -26.29
CA PRO A 189 3.79 27.82 -26.45
C PRO A 189 2.40 28.49 -26.33
N GLU A 190 1.32 27.77 -25.98
CA GLU A 190 -0.06 28.29 -26.10
C GLU A 190 -0.41 29.45 -25.14
N ASP A 191 -0.11 29.32 -23.84
CA ASP A 191 -0.38 30.35 -22.83
C ASP A 191 0.81 31.32 -22.70
N TYR A 192 2.03 30.79 -22.80
CA TYR A 192 3.29 31.53 -22.68
C TYR A 192 4.22 31.19 -23.85
N PRO A 193 4.84 32.18 -24.51
CA PRO A 193 5.61 31.96 -25.74
C PRO A 193 6.97 31.27 -25.54
N THR A 194 7.42 31.11 -24.29
CA THR A 194 8.70 30.47 -23.92
C THR A 194 8.53 29.78 -22.55
N ILE A 195 9.39 28.80 -22.25
CA ILE A 195 9.42 28.07 -20.98
C ILE A 195 9.69 29.03 -19.82
N GLN A 196 10.68 29.92 -19.95
CA GLN A 196 11.03 30.88 -18.92
C GLN A 196 9.86 31.83 -18.59
N ALA A 197 9.09 32.26 -19.59
CA ALA A 197 7.92 33.11 -19.38
C ALA A 197 6.81 32.40 -18.58
N ALA A 198 6.63 31.09 -18.75
CA ALA A 198 5.71 30.29 -17.92
C ALA A 198 6.22 30.18 -16.48
N ILE A 199 7.51 29.92 -16.26
CA ILE A 199 8.11 29.86 -14.92
C ILE A 199 7.98 31.22 -14.21
N GLU A 200 8.22 32.33 -14.90
CA GLU A 200 8.06 33.69 -14.35
C GLU A 200 6.61 33.99 -13.93
N ALA A 201 5.62 33.44 -14.60
CA ALA A 201 4.20 33.59 -14.25
C ALA A 201 3.68 32.61 -13.18
N ALA A 202 4.25 31.40 -13.11
CA ALA A 202 3.80 30.31 -12.24
C ALA A 202 3.89 30.60 -10.73
N SER A 203 3.09 29.90 -9.95
CA SER A 203 3.20 29.74 -8.50
C SER A 203 3.92 28.42 -8.16
N SER A 204 4.52 28.31 -6.96
CA SER A 204 5.03 27.02 -6.48
C SER A 204 3.90 26.01 -6.35
N GLY A 205 4.06 24.84 -6.97
CA GLY A 205 3.05 23.79 -7.13
C GLY A 205 2.49 23.68 -8.55
N ASP A 206 2.56 24.74 -9.37
CA ASP A 206 2.03 24.73 -10.73
C ASP A 206 2.75 23.73 -11.66
N THR A 207 2.04 23.33 -12.72
CA THR A 207 2.58 22.49 -13.80
C THR A 207 2.68 23.26 -15.11
N ILE A 208 3.83 23.18 -15.75
CA ILE A 208 4.14 23.77 -17.05
C ILE A 208 4.31 22.63 -18.05
N ILE A 209 3.37 22.48 -18.97
CA ILE A 209 3.41 21.49 -20.05
C ILE A 209 4.01 22.15 -21.30
N VAL A 210 5.13 21.61 -21.76
CA VAL A 210 5.87 22.11 -22.93
C VAL A 210 5.59 21.18 -24.11
N ARG A 211 5.00 21.71 -25.17
CA ARG A 211 4.64 20.95 -26.39
C ARG A 211 5.86 20.55 -27.20
N ASN A 212 5.70 19.53 -28.02
CA ASN A 212 6.72 19.06 -28.96
C ASN A 212 7.23 20.18 -29.87
N GLY A 213 8.55 20.37 -29.91
CA GLY A 213 9.22 21.53 -30.51
C GLY A 213 10.65 21.71 -30.01
N THR A 214 11.38 22.70 -30.56
CA THR A 214 12.75 23.04 -30.13
C THR A 214 12.78 24.43 -29.52
N TYR A 215 13.05 24.48 -28.22
CA TYR A 215 13.10 25.68 -27.39
C TYR A 215 14.56 26.11 -27.25
N ASN A 216 14.90 27.23 -27.89
CA ASN A 216 16.25 27.79 -27.92
C ASN A 216 16.31 28.90 -26.87
N GLU A 217 16.27 28.52 -25.59
CA GLU A 217 16.22 29.45 -24.46
C GLU A 217 16.97 28.93 -23.23
N ASN A 218 17.29 29.85 -22.32
CA ASN A 218 17.92 29.54 -21.03
C ASN A 218 16.81 29.45 -19.98
N VAL A 219 16.84 28.42 -19.13
CA VAL A 219 15.77 28.12 -18.17
C VAL A 219 16.31 28.20 -16.74
N ASP A 220 15.75 29.12 -15.94
CA ASP A 220 16.01 29.27 -14.51
C ASP A 220 14.76 28.86 -13.72
N VAL A 221 14.78 27.63 -13.20
CA VAL A 221 13.72 27.02 -12.40
C VAL A 221 13.87 27.48 -10.93
N ASN A 222 13.58 28.76 -10.71
CA ASN A 222 13.64 29.43 -9.42
C ASN A 222 12.37 29.31 -8.56
N LYS A 223 11.37 28.55 -9.02
CA LYS A 223 10.14 28.20 -8.30
C LYS A 223 9.94 26.69 -8.31
N CYS A 224 9.31 26.16 -7.25
CA CYS A 224 9.10 24.73 -7.08
C CYS A 224 7.90 24.29 -7.95
N VAL A 225 8.15 23.97 -9.22
CA VAL A 225 7.13 23.64 -10.23
C VAL A 225 7.36 22.25 -10.85
N THR A 226 6.34 21.72 -11.51
CA THR A 226 6.51 20.58 -12.42
C THR A 226 6.68 21.08 -13.85
N LEU A 227 7.89 20.99 -14.39
CA LEU A 227 8.19 21.28 -15.78
C LEU A 227 8.19 19.94 -16.55
N ARG A 228 7.22 19.76 -17.46
CA ARG A 228 6.99 18.51 -18.20
C ARG A 228 6.96 18.75 -19.71
N GLY A 229 7.84 18.09 -20.46
CA GLY A 229 7.72 17.99 -21.91
C GLY A 229 6.68 16.95 -22.34
N GLU A 230 6.08 17.16 -23.50
CA GLU A 230 5.00 16.34 -24.07
C GLU A 230 5.50 14.96 -24.54
N ASP A 231 6.68 14.92 -25.16
CA ASP A 231 7.45 13.70 -25.46
C ASP A 231 8.96 14.01 -25.36
N ARG A 232 9.72 13.16 -24.67
CA ARG A 232 11.17 13.35 -24.46
C ARG A 232 11.99 13.39 -25.75
N ASN A 233 11.50 12.75 -26.82
CA ASN A 233 12.23 12.62 -28.08
C ASN A 233 12.01 13.83 -29.00
N THR A 234 10.90 14.56 -28.84
CA THR A 234 10.52 15.68 -29.72
C THR A 234 10.28 17.01 -28.99
N THR A 235 10.20 17.03 -27.66
CA THR A 235 10.32 18.26 -26.84
C THR A 235 11.79 18.48 -26.47
N ILE A 236 12.43 19.43 -27.15
CA ILE A 236 13.89 19.65 -27.11
C ILE A 236 14.20 21.01 -26.50
N ILE A 237 15.03 21.06 -25.47
CA ILE A 237 15.66 22.27 -24.94
C ILE A 237 17.09 22.33 -25.49
N ASP A 238 17.35 23.30 -26.35
CA ASP A 238 18.62 23.51 -27.06
C ASP A 238 19.29 24.77 -26.48
N THR A 239 20.21 24.61 -25.53
CA THR A 239 20.62 25.73 -24.65
C THR A 239 21.78 26.58 -25.19
N GLU A 240 22.20 26.35 -26.45
CA GLU A 240 23.28 27.06 -27.18
C GLU A 240 24.39 27.66 -26.29
N ALA A 241 25.09 26.79 -25.55
CA ALA A 241 26.19 27.08 -24.61
C ALA A 241 25.85 27.69 -23.22
N VAL A 242 24.60 27.66 -22.78
CA VAL A 242 24.17 27.97 -21.39
C VAL A 242 23.63 26.71 -20.69
N THR A 243 23.18 26.83 -19.45
CA THR A 243 22.77 25.76 -18.53
C THR A 243 21.31 25.95 -18.07
N MET A 244 20.56 24.88 -17.81
CA MET A 244 19.32 24.96 -17.01
C MET A 244 19.68 25.02 -15.52
N GLN A 245 19.33 26.10 -14.83
CA GLN A 245 19.55 26.23 -13.40
C GLN A 245 18.28 25.86 -12.62
N ILE A 246 18.43 25.20 -11.49
CA ILE A 246 17.33 24.82 -10.58
C ILE A 246 17.70 25.26 -9.17
N SER A 247 16.82 26.03 -8.52
CA SER A 247 17.03 26.52 -7.15
C SER A 247 15.85 26.26 -6.20
N CYS A 248 14.89 25.43 -6.62
CA CYS A 248 13.74 24.98 -5.82
C CYS A 248 13.47 23.49 -6.09
N ASN A 249 12.87 22.77 -5.13
CA ASN A 249 12.43 21.38 -5.30
C ASN A 249 11.40 21.27 -6.44
N SER A 250 11.86 20.85 -7.62
CA SER A 250 11.10 20.89 -8.88
C SER A 250 11.17 19.54 -9.58
N THR A 251 10.15 19.23 -10.36
CA THR A 251 10.10 18.04 -11.21
C THR A 251 10.47 18.43 -12.64
N ILE A 252 11.49 17.82 -13.22
CA ILE A 252 11.93 18.03 -14.61
C ILE A 252 11.83 16.71 -15.37
N THR A 253 10.92 16.61 -16.34
CA THR A 253 10.66 15.34 -17.05
C THR A 253 10.20 15.53 -18.49
N GLY A 254 10.50 14.56 -19.36
CA GLY A 254 10.00 14.53 -20.73
C GLY A 254 10.76 15.43 -21.71
N PHE A 255 12.05 15.70 -21.50
CA PHE A 255 12.86 16.55 -22.40
C PHE A 255 14.06 15.84 -23.02
N THR A 256 14.44 16.25 -24.23
CA THR A 256 15.84 16.18 -24.68
C THR A 256 16.54 17.50 -24.33
N ILE A 257 17.60 17.45 -23.54
CA ILE A 257 18.44 18.60 -23.16
C ILE A 257 19.81 18.43 -23.84
N LYS A 258 20.24 19.43 -24.61
CA LYS A 258 21.45 19.30 -25.44
C LYS A 258 22.23 20.60 -25.67
N ASN A 259 23.45 20.47 -26.20
CA ASN A 259 24.36 21.56 -26.61
C ASN A 259 24.75 22.58 -25.51
N GLY A 260 24.42 22.30 -24.25
CA GLY A 260 24.73 23.18 -23.11
C GLY A 260 26.18 23.11 -22.65
N THR A 261 26.62 24.17 -21.97
CA THR A 261 27.90 24.13 -21.23
C THR A 261 27.79 23.20 -20.01
N TYR A 262 26.61 23.15 -19.39
CA TYR A 262 26.15 22.08 -18.51
C TYR A 262 24.69 21.75 -18.89
N GLY A 263 24.16 20.60 -18.49
CA GLY A 263 22.75 20.27 -18.73
C GLY A 263 21.85 20.94 -17.68
N ILE A 264 21.77 20.32 -16.51
CA ILE A 264 21.09 20.83 -15.32
C ILE A 264 22.11 21.15 -14.21
N GLU A 265 21.94 22.28 -13.55
CA GLU A 265 22.74 22.74 -12.42
C GLU A 265 21.85 23.04 -11.21
N CYS A 266 22.00 22.25 -10.15
CA CYS A 266 21.23 22.35 -8.90
C CYS A 266 21.97 23.24 -7.89
N VAL A 267 21.33 24.35 -7.51
CA VAL A 267 21.88 25.42 -6.66
C VAL A 267 21.08 25.50 -5.36
N ASN A 268 21.77 25.71 -4.22
CA ASN A 268 21.22 25.63 -2.85
C ASN A 268 20.84 24.17 -2.46
N PRO A 269 20.55 23.87 -1.16
CA PRO A 269 20.18 22.51 -0.76
C PRO A 269 18.74 22.21 -1.17
N ILE A 270 18.58 21.41 -2.23
CA ILE A 270 17.28 21.05 -2.81
C ILE A 270 17.15 19.54 -3.07
N ALA A 271 15.92 19.07 -3.21
CA ALA A 271 15.54 17.70 -3.54
C ALA A 271 14.73 17.67 -4.85
N PRO A 272 15.35 17.95 -6.02
CA PRO A 272 14.67 17.92 -7.31
C PRO A 272 14.46 16.48 -7.80
N TYR A 273 13.41 16.28 -8.60
CA TYR A 273 13.11 15.01 -9.26
C TYR A 273 13.36 15.14 -10.76
N ILE A 274 14.43 14.52 -11.25
CA ILE A 274 14.87 14.61 -12.65
C ILE A 274 14.69 13.23 -13.28
N ALA A 275 13.70 13.07 -14.17
CA ALA A 275 13.36 11.76 -14.70
C ALA A 275 12.88 11.73 -16.14
N ASN A 276 13.14 10.63 -16.87
CA ASN A 276 12.72 10.44 -18.25
C ASN A 276 13.16 11.58 -19.21
N ASN A 277 14.41 12.04 -19.06
CA ASN A 277 15.04 13.02 -19.95
C ASN A 277 16.20 12.37 -20.74
N ILE A 278 16.52 12.91 -21.91
CA ILE A 278 17.69 12.56 -22.72
C ILE A 278 18.71 13.70 -22.65
N PHE A 279 19.92 13.42 -22.18
CA PHE A 279 21.05 14.36 -22.17
C PHE A 279 22.03 13.98 -23.28
N THR A 280 22.26 14.87 -24.24
CA THR A 280 23.20 14.62 -25.35
C THR A 280 23.98 15.85 -25.77
N THR A 281 25.19 15.65 -26.32
CA THR A 281 26.12 16.69 -26.78
C THR A 281 26.40 17.81 -25.76
N ILE A 282 26.24 17.55 -24.45
CA ILE A 282 26.60 18.49 -23.38
C ILE A 282 28.13 18.60 -23.29
N GLY A 283 28.65 19.83 -23.27
CA GLY A 283 30.09 20.13 -23.26
C GLY A 283 30.77 19.91 -21.90
N GLY A 284 30.03 20.15 -20.81
CA GLY A 284 30.44 19.91 -19.43
C GLY A 284 29.54 18.86 -18.77
N THR A 285 29.24 19.02 -17.48
CA THR A 285 28.48 18.01 -16.74
C THR A 285 26.99 18.06 -17.02
N CYS A 286 26.36 16.89 -17.22
CA CYS A 286 24.95 16.80 -17.62
C CYS A 286 23.98 17.08 -16.47
N ILE A 287 24.26 16.58 -15.26
CA ILE A 287 23.59 16.98 -14.02
C ILE A 287 24.66 17.23 -12.94
N MET A 288 24.73 18.48 -12.48
CA MET A 288 25.68 18.93 -11.46
C MET A 288 24.95 19.44 -10.22
N VAL A 289 25.33 18.97 -9.05
CA VAL A 289 24.79 19.40 -7.75
C VAL A 289 25.91 20.05 -6.95
N TRP A 290 25.69 21.26 -6.43
CA TRP A 290 26.72 22.01 -5.70
C TRP A 290 26.66 21.87 -4.18
N ASP A 291 25.47 21.63 -3.60
CA ASP A 291 25.28 21.59 -2.16
C ASP A 291 25.34 20.15 -1.63
N SER A 292 26.24 19.87 -0.66
CA SER A 292 26.43 18.54 -0.08
C SER A 292 25.31 18.07 0.86
N SER A 293 24.29 18.90 1.10
CA SER A 293 23.07 18.57 1.84
C SER A 293 21.80 18.48 0.97
N ALA A 294 21.94 18.62 -0.36
CA ALA A 294 20.88 18.31 -1.33
C ALA A 294 20.47 16.82 -1.29
N SER A 295 19.29 16.50 -1.82
CA SER A 295 18.79 15.11 -1.92
C SER A 295 18.01 14.82 -3.21
N PRO A 296 18.64 14.99 -4.39
CA PRO A 296 18.01 14.73 -5.68
C PRO A 296 17.64 13.25 -5.91
N VAL A 297 16.59 13.05 -6.71
CA VAL A 297 16.25 11.76 -7.32
C VAL A 297 16.45 11.87 -8.83
N ILE A 298 17.30 11.02 -9.39
CA ILE A 298 17.64 11.00 -10.81
C ILE A 298 17.33 9.61 -11.35
N THR A 299 16.27 9.47 -12.17
CA THR A 299 15.81 8.14 -12.60
C THR A 299 15.26 8.05 -14.02
N ASN A 300 15.47 6.90 -14.69
CA ASN A 300 15.02 6.63 -16.06
C ASN A 300 15.53 7.65 -17.11
N ASN A 301 16.63 8.35 -16.85
CA ASN A 301 17.25 9.29 -17.81
C ASN A 301 18.26 8.56 -18.72
N GLU A 302 18.48 9.12 -19.89
CA GLU A 302 19.42 8.62 -20.90
C GLU A 302 20.56 9.64 -21.10
N PHE A 303 21.81 9.20 -21.02
CA PHE A 303 23.00 10.03 -21.20
C PHE A 303 23.82 9.46 -22.37
N THR A 304 23.88 10.19 -23.49
CA THR A 304 24.55 9.70 -24.71
C THR A 304 25.33 10.77 -25.46
N ASN A 305 26.52 10.44 -25.95
CA ASN A 305 27.40 11.33 -26.71
C ASN A 305 27.77 12.64 -25.98
N ASN A 306 27.90 12.61 -24.65
CA ASN A 306 28.33 13.77 -23.85
C ASN A 306 29.86 13.81 -23.68
N TYR A 307 30.40 15.03 -23.58
CA TYR A 307 31.84 15.28 -23.67
C TYR A 307 32.58 15.35 -22.32
N HIS A 308 31.87 15.27 -21.21
CA HIS A 308 32.42 15.27 -19.85
C HIS A 308 31.56 14.39 -18.91
N SER A 309 31.77 14.46 -17.59
CA SER A 309 31.06 13.61 -16.61
C SER A 309 29.53 13.77 -16.70
N CYS A 310 28.77 12.68 -16.69
CA CYS A 310 27.30 12.76 -16.85
C CYS A 310 26.62 13.26 -15.56
N ILE A 311 26.78 12.56 -14.44
CA ILE A 311 26.27 12.98 -13.12
C ILE A 311 27.43 13.29 -12.18
N ARG A 312 27.39 14.42 -11.47
CA ARG A 312 28.28 14.71 -10.33
C ARG A 312 27.52 15.24 -9.11
N ILE A 313 27.69 14.58 -7.96
CA ILE A 313 26.93 14.86 -6.73
C ILE A 313 27.79 14.74 -5.46
N PRO A 314 27.89 15.77 -4.61
CA PRO A 314 28.58 15.75 -3.33
C PRO A 314 27.67 15.46 -2.12
N SER A 315 26.41 15.07 -2.37
CA SER A 315 25.30 15.00 -1.41
C SER A 315 24.64 13.61 -1.35
N PRO A 316 23.70 13.36 -0.42
CA PRO A 316 22.72 12.27 -0.56
C PRO A 316 22.00 12.32 -1.91
N ALA A 317 21.63 11.17 -2.48
CA ALA A 317 20.90 11.05 -3.75
C ALA A 317 20.37 9.63 -3.97
N ILE A 318 19.36 9.51 -4.84
CA ILE A 318 18.94 8.24 -5.45
C ILE A 318 19.21 8.32 -6.95
N ILE A 319 20.04 7.42 -7.47
CA ILE A 319 20.38 7.34 -8.90
C ILE A 319 19.98 5.96 -9.42
N SER A 320 18.88 5.85 -10.14
CA SER A 320 18.34 4.53 -10.52
C SER A 320 17.79 4.42 -11.94
N ASN A 321 17.97 3.26 -12.56
CA ASN A 321 17.44 2.93 -13.90
C ASN A 321 17.90 3.89 -15.02
N ASN A 322 19.00 4.64 -14.83
CA ASN A 322 19.52 5.53 -15.87
C ASN A 322 20.44 4.75 -16.82
N THR A 323 20.47 5.15 -18.10
CA THR A 323 21.29 4.51 -19.14
C THR A 323 22.37 5.47 -19.62
N PHE A 324 23.63 5.02 -19.64
CA PHE A 324 24.80 5.81 -20.03
C PHE A 324 25.59 5.05 -21.11
N TYR A 325 25.70 5.62 -22.32
CA TYR A 325 26.48 5.01 -23.40
C TYR A 325 27.15 6.02 -24.33
N SER A 326 28.31 5.67 -24.87
CA SER A 326 29.07 6.51 -25.82
C SER A 326 29.46 7.90 -25.29
N ASN A 327 29.60 8.07 -23.97
CA ASN A 327 30.09 9.30 -23.35
C ASN A 327 31.62 9.29 -23.17
N GLY A 328 32.24 10.47 -23.15
CA GLY A 328 33.68 10.66 -22.84
C GLY A 328 34.62 10.82 -24.05
N ASP A 329 34.14 11.25 -25.21
CA ASP A 329 34.98 11.56 -26.40
C ASP A 329 35.59 12.99 -26.34
N GLY A 330 35.93 13.45 -25.13
CA GLY A 330 36.21 14.86 -24.81
C GLY A 330 37.67 15.29 -25.03
N ILE A 331 37.92 16.17 -26.01
CA ILE A 331 39.25 16.79 -26.21
C ILE A 331 39.46 17.93 -25.20
N PHE A 332 40.13 17.66 -24.09
CA PHE A 332 40.52 18.67 -23.10
C PHE A 332 41.40 19.79 -23.69
N ASN A 333 41.02 21.06 -23.43
CA ASN A 333 41.92 22.22 -23.54
C ASN A 333 42.33 22.80 -22.17
N ASP A 334 41.57 22.54 -21.09
CA ASP A 334 41.88 23.05 -19.75
C ASP A 334 42.01 21.91 -18.71
N GLY A 335 43.25 21.60 -18.35
CA GLY A 335 43.58 21.38 -16.94
C GLY A 335 43.39 20.00 -16.29
N GLY A 336 42.96 18.95 -17.00
CA GLY A 336 43.07 17.56 -16.49
C GLY A 336 41.92 17.10 -15.58
N GLY A 337 40.68 17.25 -16.06
CA GLY A 337 39.53 16.53 -15.51
C GLY A 337 39.57 15.01 -15.81
N ILE A 338 38.53 14.31 -15.35
CA ILE A 338 38.32 12.88 -15.59
C ILE A 338 36.85 12.69 -15.98
N ASP A 339 36.61 12.01 -17.09
CA ASP A 339 35.27 11.75 -17.59
C ASP A 339 34.66 10.54 -16.88
N VAL A 340 33.44 10.68 -16.37
CA VAL A 340 32.78 9.69 -15.50
C VAL A 340 31.26 9.68 -15.73
N CYS A 341 30.62 8.52 -15.80
CA CYS A 341 29.17 8.44 -15.93
C CYS A 341 28.47 8.88 -14.63
N ILE A 342 28.87 8.34 -13.47
CA ILE A 342 28.41 8.75 -12.14
C ILE A 342 29.61 9.04 -11.24
N PHE A 343 29.81 10.29 -10.82
CA PHE A 343 30.87 10.70 -9.89
C PHE A 343 30.29 11.24 -8.57
N ILE A 344 30.70 10.66 -7.44
CA ILE A 344 30.27 11.07 -6.10
C ILE A 344 31.47 11.57 -5.27
N ASP A 345 31.38 12.80 -4.78
CA ASP A 345 32.43 13.48 -4.02
C ASP A 345 31.91 14.11 -2.70
N GLY A 346 31.42 13.25 -1.79
CA GLY A 346 30.73 13.67 -0.55
C GLY A 346 30.89 12.73 0.65
N SER A 347 29.98 12.83 1.62
CA SER A 347 30.01 12.02 2.85
C SER A 347 28.60 11.72 3.39
N SER A 348 27.86 10.83 2.74
CA SER A 348 26.55 10.32 3.16
C SER A 348 26.10 9.12 2.29
N SER A 349 25.10 8.39 2.77
CA SER A 349 24.62 7.15 2.13
C SER A 349 23.84 7.39 0.84
N LEU A 350 24.14 6.59 -0.19
CA LEU A 350 23.49 6.60 -1.51
C LEU A 350 22.88 5.25 -1.88
N ALA A 351 21.90 5.28 -2.79
CA ALA A 351 21.48 4.13 -3.59
C ALA A 351 21.79 4.41 -5.07
N ILE A 352 22.70 3.64 -5.66
CA ILE A 352 22.97 3.61 -7.10
C ILE A 352 22.48 2.25 -7.60
N THR A 353 21.27 2.19 -8.17
CA THR A 353 20.56 0.92 -8.38
C THR A 353 19.93 0.77 -9.77
N GLY A 354 20.17 -0.35 -10.45
CA GLY A 354 19.49 -0.66 -11.72
C GLY A 354 20.01 0.12 -12.95
N ASN A 355 21.14 0.82 -12.85
CA ASN A 355 21.65 1.64 -13.95
C ASN A 355 22.42 0.79 -14.98
N ILE A 356 22.34 1.17 -16.25
CA ILE A 356 23.04 0.52 -17.36
C ILE A 356 24.14 1.46 -17.86
N ILE A 357 25.39 1.14 -17.54
CA ILE A 357 26.57 1.97 -17.80
C ILE A 357 27.48 1.22 -18.79
N ARG A 358 27.27 1.42 -20.09
CA ARG A 358 27.86 0.56 -21.13
C ARG A 358 28.57 1.31 -22.25
N ASN A 359 29.74 0.81 -22.68
CA ASN A 359 30.47 1.31 -23.85
C ASN A 359 30.78 2.82 -23.79
N ASN A 360 31.34 3.29 -22.67
CA ASN A 360 31.79 4.68 -22.51
C ASN A 360 33.32 4.76 -22.55
N ALA A 361 33.86 5.84 -23.13
CA ALA A 361 35.28 6.19 -23.00
C ALA A 361 35.60 6.79 -21.61
N ALA A 362 34.57 7.20 -20.89
CA ALA A 362 34.60 7.55 -19.47
C ALA A 362 34.83 6.35 -18.53
N TYR A 363 35.05 6.63 -17.24
CA TYR A 363 34.82 5.66 -16.18
C TYR A 363 33.31 5.50 -15.90
N GLY A 364 32.90 4.35 -15.36
CA GLY A 364 31.51 4.07 -15.02
C GLY A 364 31.06 4.80 -13.76
N ILE A 365 31.29 4.19 -12.60
CA ILE A 365 31.05 4.79 -11.28
C ILE A 365 32.39 5.18 -10.66
N VAL A 366 32.50 6.40 -10.16
CA VAL A 366 33.64 6.88 -9.36
C VAL A 366 33.13 7.44 -8.03
N THR A 367 33.81 7.12 -6.94
CA THR A 367 33.42 7.55 -5.60
C THR A 367 34.64 7.82 -4.72
N SER A 368 34.43 8.60 -3.67
CA SER A 368 35.29 8.65 -2.48
C SER A 368 34.45 8.82 -1.21
N ALA A 369 33.20 8.34 -1.24
CA ALA A 369 32.19 8.58 -0.23
C ALA A 369 31.80 7.30 0.51
N SER A 370 31.70 7.39 1.83
CA SER A 370 31.37 6.25 2.69
C SER A 370 29.89 5.85 2.66
N SER A 371 29.60 4.59 3.01
CA SER A 371 28.25 4.07 3.28
C SER A 371 27.27 4.06 2.09
N GLN A 372 27.78 3.92 0.86
CA GLN A 372 26.95 3.76 -0.34
C GLN A 372 26.43 2.32 -0.52
N ARG A 373 25.31 2.14 -1.23
CA ARG A 373 24.90 0.85 -1.85
C ARG A 373 24.92 1.01 -3.37
N ILE A 374 25.70 0.16 -4.05
CA ILE A 374 25.77 0.04 -5.51
C ILE A 374 25.21 -1.34 -5.86
N THR A 375 24.01 -1.41 -6.45
CA THR A 375 23.28 -2.68 -6.60
C THR A 375 22.55 -2.85 -7.94
N SER A 376 22.44 -4.06 -8.46
CA SER A 376 21.65 -4.35 -9.68
C SER A 376 22.06 -3.54 -10.93
N ASN A 377 23.28 -3.00 -10.97
CA ASN A 377 23.77 -2.25 -12.12
C ASN A 377 24.47 -3.17 -13.13
N ILE A 378 24.34 -2.85 -14.42
CA ILE A 378 25.10 -3.46 -15.51
C ILE A 378 26.17 -2.46 -15.92
N ILE A 379 27.45 -2.80 -15.72
CA ILE A 379 28.57 -1.88 -15.90
C ILE A 379 29.59 -2.53 -16.83
N SER A 380 29.55 -2.20 -18.14
CA SER A 380 30.36 -2.92 -19.13
C SER A 380 31.05 -2.10 -20.23
N GLY A 381 32.21 -2.57 -20.68
CA GLY A 381 32.95 -1.93 -21.77
C GLY A 381 33.38 -0.49 -21.48
N ASN A 382 33.62 -0.14 -20.22
CA ASN A 382 34.13 1.16 -19.79
C ASN A 382 35.62 1.06 -19.41
N VAL A 383 36.33 2.19 -19.33
CA VAL A 383 37.76 2.16 -18.96
C VAL A 383 37.96 1.69 -17.49
N ARG A 384 36.99 1.96 -16.62
CA ARG A 384 36.84 1.34 -15.30
C ARG A 384 35.36 1.17 -15.00
N GLY A 385 34.97 0.02 -14.45
CA GLY A 385 33.59 -0.22 -14.03
C GLY A 385 33.24 0.61 -12.79
N ILE A 386 33.87 0.29 -11.66
CA ILE A 386 33.75 1.03 -10.40
C ILE A 386 35.17 1.40 -9.91
N TRP A 387 35.37 2.64 -9.48
CA TRP A 387 36.60 3.10 -8.84
C TRP A 387 36.33 3.90 -7.55
N ASP A 388 36.93 3.47 -6.45
CA ASP A 388 36.99 4.24 -5.19
C ASP A 388 38.41 4.77 -4.90
N TRP A 389 38.49 5.96 -4.28
CA TRP A 389 39.69 6.43 -3.59
C TRP A 389 39.40 6.81 -2.12
N GLY A 390 39.61 5.88 -1.19
CA GLY A 390 39.56 6.13 0.25
C GLY A 390 38.17 6.28 0.85
N GLY A 391 37.11 5.83 0.17
CA GLY A 391 35.79 5.63 0.76
C GLY A 391 35.77 4.44 1.73
N SER A 392 34.73 4.34 2.55
CA SER A 392 34.62 3.25 3.53
C SER A 392 33.20 2.75 3.79
N SER A 393 33.07 1.51 4.24
CA SER A 393 31.78 0.87 4.57
C SER A 393 30.72 0.90 3.47
N PHE A 394 31.10 1.01 2.19
CA PHE A 394 30.14 0.89 1.08
C PHE A 394 29.84 -0.60 0.79
N THR A 395 28.72 -0.85 0.13
CA THR A 395 28.28 -2.19 -0.31
C THR A 395 28.17 -2.23 -1.83
N ILE A 396 28.84 -3.19 -2.46
CA ILE A 396 28.69 -3.51 -3.89
C ILE A 396 28.12 -4.93 -3.95
N PHE A 397 26.84 -5.08 -4.31
CA PHE A 397 26.20 -6.41 -4.39
C PHE A 397 25.20 -6.53 -5.54
N ASN A 398 25.07 -7.73 -6.11
CA ASN A 398 24.12 -8.00 -7.20
C ASN A 398 24.39 -7.14 -8.45
N ASN A 399 25.65 -6.87 -8.83
CA ASN A 399 26.00 -6.15 -10.06
C ASN A 399 26.66 -7.08 -11.09
N THR A 400 26.51 -6.75 -12.37
CA THR A 400 27.24 -7.42 -13.46
C THR A 400 28.24 -6.46 -14.07
N ILE A 401 29.52 -6.74 -13.84
CA ILE A 401 30.66 -5.87 -14.15
C ILE A 401 31.53 -6.58 -15.19
N ALA A 402 31.41 -6.17 -16.46
CA ALA A 402 31.94 -6.97 -17.59
C ALA A 402 32.77 -6.19 -18.62
N ASP A 403 33.76 -6.82 -19.25
CA ASP A 403 34.53 -6.25 -20.37
C ASP A 403 35.22 -4.89 -20.12
N ASN A 404 35.41 -4.47 -18.87
CA ASN A 404 36.09 -3.22 -18.52
C ASN A 404 37.63 -3.40 -18.47
N GLU A 405 38.45 -2.35 -18.59
CA GLU A 405 39.91 -2.49 -18.35
C GLU A 405 40.20 -2.90 -16.88
N TYR A 406 39.42 -2.36 -15.96
CA TYR A 406 39.31 -2.80 -14.57
C TYR A 406 37.83 -2.89 -14.19
N GLY A 407 37.40 -4.03 -13.64
CA GLY A 407 36.03 -4.19 -13.12
C GLY A 407 35.80 -3.32 -11.88
N VAL A 408 36.46 -3.66 -10.77
CA VAL A 408 36.50 -2.83 -9.54
C VAL A 408 37.94 -2.43 -9.21
N TYR A 409 38.17 -1.15 -8.93
CA TYR A 409 39.45 -0.59 -8.48
C TYR A 409 39.29 0.08 -7.11
N LEU A 410 39.93 -0.46 -6.07
CA LEU A 410 39.91 0.08 -4.71
C LEU A 410 41.30 0.58 -4.31
N SER A 411 41.37 1.78 -3.74
CA SER A 411 42.62 2.38 -3.29
C SER A 411 42.44 3.11 -1.96
N SER A 412 43.17 2.68 -0.93
CA SER A 412 43.04 3.14 0.46
C SER A 412 41.64 2.95 1.08
N SER A 413 40.79 2.09 0.50
CA SER A 413 39.40 1.86 0.90
C SER A 413 39.31 0.89 2.08
N THR A 414 38.40 1.10 3.03
CA THR A 414 38.26 0.20 4.21
C THR A 414 36.82 -0.24 4.51
N ASP A 415 36.71 -1.40 5.18
CA ASP A 415 35.49 -1.89 5.82
C ASP A 415 34.29 -2.09 4.87
N SER A 416 34.52 -2.08 3.56
CA SER A 416 33.49 -2.19 2.53
C SER A 416 33.21 -3.64 2.16
N ILE A 417 31.99 -3.93 1.69
CA ILE A 417 31.47 -5.28 1.49
C ILE A 417 31.13 -5.47 0.01
N ILE A 418 31.85 -6.37 -0.67
CA ILE A 418 31.72 -6.66 -2.10
C ILE A 418 31.38 -8.14 -2.26
N TYR A 419 30.12 -8.46 -2.55
CA TYR A 419 29.66 -9.85 -2.63
C TYR A 419 28.54 -10.02 -3.64
N PHE A 420 28.33 -11.24 -4.13
CA PHE A 420 27.25 -11.59 -5.05
C PHE A 420 27.23 -10.73 -6.34
N ASN A 421 28.42 -10.41 -6.87
CA ASN A 421 28.58 -9.72 -8.16
C ASN A 421 29.19 -10.66 -9.20
N ASN A 422 28.96 -10.38 -10.48
CA ASN A 422 29.60 -11.06 -11.60
C ASN A 422 30.76 -10.23 -12.13
N PHE A 423 31.94 -10.83 -12.18
CA PHE A 423 33.12 -10.29 -12.86
C PHE A 423 33.44 -11.16 -14.09
N ILE A 424 33.27 -10.60 -15.29
CA ILE A 424 33.32 -11.35 -16.57
C ILE A 424 34.11 -10.57 -17.63
N GLY A 425 35.11 -11.15 -18.28
CA GLY A 425 35.80 -10.56 -19.44
C GLY A 425 36.63 -9.30 -19.17
N ASN A 426 36.67 -8.79 -17.93
CA ASN A 426 37.44 -7.58 -17.61
C ASN A 426 38.95 -7.86 -17.76
N ALA A 427 39.71 -6.92 -18.30
CA ALA A 427 41.17 -7.08 -18.42
C ALA A 427 41.87 -7.21 -17.06
N ARG A 428 41.23 -6.73 -15.98
CA ARG A 428 41.39 -7.18 -14.59
C ARG A 428 40.04 -7.13 -13.88
N ASN A 429 39.60 -8.24 -13.29
CA ASN A 429 38.34 -8.30 -12.55
C ASN A 429 38.33 -7.36 -11.33
N ALA A 430 39.33 -7.48 -10.44
CA ALA A 430 39.50 -6.57 -9.31
C ALA A 430 40.96 -6.10 -9.14
N TYR A 431 41.12 -4.93 -8.52
CA TYR A 431 42.39 -4.42 -8.02
C TYR A 431 42.17 -3.75 -6.66
N SER A 432 42.96 -4.11 -5.64
CA SER A 432 42.88 -3.55 -4.29
C SER A 432 44.28 -3.15 -3.80
N SER A 433 44.48 -1.88 -3.47
CA SER A 433 45.79 -1.37 -3.02
C SER A 433 45.69 -0.54 -1.74
N ASP A 434 46.57 -0.83 -0.77
CA ASP A 434 46.61 -0.20 0.56
C ASP A 434 45.24 -0.16 1.28
N SER A 435 44.40 -1.16 0.98
CA SER A 435 42.99 -1.26 1.34
C SER A 435 42.72 -2.50 2.19
N THR A 436 41.59 -2.53 2.92
CA THR A 436 41.15 -3.68 3.73
C THR A 436 39.63 -3.86 3.65
N ASN A 437 39.16 -4.74 2.78
CA ASN A 437 37.73 -4.92 2.48
C ASN A 437 37.28 -6.39 2.53
N PHE A 438 35.97 -6.58 2.72
CA PHE A 438 35.32 -7.89 2.75
C PHE A 438 34.79 -8.22 1.36
N TRP A 439 35.40 -9.19 0.69
CA TRP A 439 34.95 -9.66 -0.63
C TRP A 439 33.96 -10.84 -0.52
N ASN A 440 33.16 -10.84 0.55
CA ASN A 440 32.07 -11.78 0.82
C ASN A 440 31.03 -11.12 1.75
N SER A 441 29.84 -11.72 1.85
CA SER A 441 28.76 -11.24 2.72
C SER A 441 29.21 -11.09 4.19
N ALA A 442 28.67 -10.12 4.92
CA ALA A 442 29.02 -9.85 6.31
C ALA A 442 28.48 -10.90 7.32
N SER A 443 27.44 -11.64 6.93
CA SER A 443 26.87 -12.77 7.64
C SER A 443 26.68 -13.95 6.70
N GLU A 444 26.46 -15.14 7.27
CA GLU A 444 25.89 -16.27 6.54
C GLU A 444 24.54 -15.85 5.94
N ILE A 445 24.24 -16.38 4.76
CA ILE A 445 23.02 -16.17 3.98
C ILE A 445 22.47 -17.56 3.63
N THR A 446 21.16 -17.75 3.71
CA THR A 446 20.50 -18.95 3.16
C THR A 446 20.22 -18.74 1.68
N TYR A 447 20.65 -19.70 0.86
CA TYR A 447 20.49 -19.65 -0.59
C TYR A 447 20.18 -21.04 -1.16
N ILE A 448 19.64 -21.07 -2.38
CA ILE A 448 19.39 -22.30 -3.13
C ILE A 448 20.35 -22.35 -4.33
N TYR A 449 21.05 -23.47 -4.51
CA TYR A 449 21.91 -23.77 -5.65
C TYR A 449 21.64 -25.21 -6.11
N ASN A 450 21.45 -25.44 -7.41
CA ASN A 450 21.03 -26.73 -7.98
C ASN A 450 19.89 -27.41 -7.19
N ASP A 451 18.79 -26.68 -6.95
CA ASP A 451 17.60 -27.09 -6.19
C ASP A 451 17.82 -27.54 -4.73
N ASN A 452 19.03 -27.37 -4.18
CA ASN A 452 19.38 -27.68 -2.78
C ASN A 452 19.60 -26.39 -1.99
N SER A 453 19.16 -26.37 -0.73
CA SER A 453 19.28 -25.22 0.16
C SER A 453 20.52 -25.34 1.06
N TYR A 454 21.30 -24.26 1.11
CA TYR A 454 22.56 -24.13 1.84
C TYR A 454 22.56 -22.83 2.66
N THR A 455 23.41 -22.77 3.69
CA THR A 455 23.61 -21.56 4.51
C THR A 455 25.10 -21.35 4.72
N ASN A 456 25.66 -20.29 4.12
CA ASN A 456 27.10 -19.99 4.15
C ASN A 456 27.32 -18.49 3.88
N ASN A 457 28.54 -17.98 4.04
CA ASN A 457 28.88 -16.65 3.51
C ASN A 457 28.98 -16.74 1.97
N LEU A 458 28.47 -15.74 1.24
CA LEU A 458 28.52 -15.70 -0.21
C LEU A 458 29.62 -14.73 -0.69
N GLY A 459 30.49 -15.17 -1.61
CA GLY A 459 31.45 -14.34 -2.32
C GLY A 459 30.90 -13.83 -3.65
N ASN A 460 31.77 -13.63 -4.64
CA ASN A 460 31.47 -13.13 -5.98
C ASN A 460 31.78 -14.20 -7.03
N TYR A 461 31.19 -14.09 -8.22
CA TYR A 461 31.60 -14.88 -9.37
C TYR A 461 32.75 -14.22 -10.12
N TRP A 462 33.71 -15.03 -10.55
CA TRP A 462 34.90 -14.59 -11.30
C TRP A 462 35.10 -15.54 -12.48
N ASP A 463 35.08 -15.02 -13.71
CA ASP A 463 35.22 -15.83 -14.92
C ASP A 463 36.60 -16.52 -15.07
N ASP A 464 37.63 -15.98 -14.40
CA ASP A 464 38.97 -16.56 -14.33
C ASP A 464 39.20 -17.49 -13.12
N TYR A 465 38.16 -17.81 -12.33
CA TYR A 465 38.27 -18.76 -11.22
C TYR A 465 38.33 -20.22 -11.69
N THR A 466 39.35 -20.94 -11.22
CA THR A 466 39.56 -22.36 -11.53
C THR A 466 39.69 -23.23 -10.27
N GLY A 467 38.90 -22.91 -9.24
CA GLY A 467 38.86 -23.69 -8.00
C GLY A 467 38.10 -25.00 -8.11
N THR A 468 37.81 -25.59 -6.96
CA THR A 468 36.93 -26.75 -6.80
C THR A 468 35.77 -26.41 -5.88
N ASP A 469 34.66 -27.11 -6.14
CA ASP A 469 33.53 -27.31 -5.25
C ASP A 469 33.39 -28.84 -5.15
N ALA A 470 33.59 -29.37 -3.95
CA ALA A 470 33.76 -30.78 -3.66
C ALA A 470 32.81 -31.30 -2.56
N ASP A 471 32.08 -30.42 -1.87
CA ASP A 471 30.90 -30.78 -1.06
C ASP A 471 29.55 -30.46 -1.75
N GLY A 472 29.55 -29.60 -2.77
CA GLY A 472 28.41 -29.33 -3.64
C GLY A 472 27.58 -28.11 -3.26
N ASP A 473 28.02 -27.27 -2.31
CA ASP A 473 27.26 -26.07 -1.90
C ASP A 473 27.30 -24.93 -2.94
N GLY A 474 28.15 -25.04 -3.97
CA GLY A 474 28.32 -24.05 -5.03
C GLY A 474 29.36 -22.98 -4.77
N LEU A 475 30.13 -23.07 -3.68
CA LEU A 475 31.20 -22.15 -3.33
C LEU A 475 32.57 -22.82 -3.46
N GLY A 476 33.55 -22.05 -3.91
CA GLY A 476 34.89 -22.54 -4.17
C GLY A 476 35.76 -22.64 -2.92
N GLU A 477 36.30 -23.82 -2.61
CA GLU A 477 37.10 -24.03 -1.38
C GLU A 477 38.43 -23.25 -1.34
N THR A 478 38.87 -22.72 -2.49
CA THR A 478 40.13 -21.97 -2.62
C THR A 478 39.84 -20.48 -2.78
N PRO A 479 40.17 -19.61 -1.80
CA PRO A 479 39.95 -18.17 -1.90
C PRO A 479 40.56 -17.53 -3.17
N TYR A 480 39.79 -16.66 -3.84
CA TYR A 480 40.25 -15.90 -5.01
C TYR A 480 41.11 -14.70 -4.54
N PRO A 481 42.38 -14.56 -4.99
CA PRO A 481 43.33 -13.60 -4.42
C PRO A 481 43.24 -12.20 -5.07
N ILE A 482 43.00 -11.17 -4.27
CA ILE A 482 42.72 -9.79 -4.74
C ILE A 482 43.77 -8.83 -4.18
N ASN A 483 45.01 -8.94 -4.66
CA ASN A 483 46.17 -8.16 -4.22
C ASN A 483 46.48 -8.26 -2.71
N SER A 484 45.96 -7.34 -1.89
CA SER A 484 46.04 -7.39 -0.41
C SER A 484 44.81 -8.05 0.24
N ASP A 485 43.68 -8.05 -0.45
CA ASP A 485 42.43 -8.70 -0.04
C ASP A 485 42.30 -10.11 -0.68
N LYS A 486 41.19 -10.80 -0.39
CA LYS A 486 40.75 -12.02 -1.07
C LYS A 486 39.25 -12.24 -0.87
N ASP A 487 38.60 -12.81 -1.88
CA ASP A 487 37.28 -13.42 -1.73
C ASP A 487 37.48 -14.80 -1.10
N ASN A 488 36.74 -15.10 -0.03
CA ASN A 488 36.88 -16.35 0.73
C ASN A 488 35.87 -17.43 0.31
N TYR A 489 34.85 -17.06 -0.46
CA TYR A 489 33.72 -17.91 -0.83
C TYR A 489 33.34 -17.70 -2.32
N PRO A 490 34.29 -17.82 -3.29
CA PRO A 490 34.00 -17.48 -4.68
C PRO A 490 32.85 -18.34 -5.21
N LEU A 491 31.91 -17.72 -5.93
CA LEU A 491 30.82 -18.46 -6.56
C LEU A 491 31.38 -19.30 -7.71
N MET A 492 30.98 -20.57 -7.80
CA MET A 492 31.36 -21.47 -8.90
C MET A 492 30.66 -21.13 -10.22
N GLN A 493 29.53 -20.42 -10.17
CA GLN A 493 28.75 -19.97 -11.31
C GLN A 493 28.37 -18.48 -11.15
N PRO A 494 27.91 -17.80 -12.22
CA PRO A 494 27.31 -16.47 -12.11
C PRO A 494 26.21 -16.42 -11.04
N TRP A 495 26.07 -15.30 -10.34
CA TRP A 495 25.18 -15.18 -9.16
C TRP A 495 23.71 -15.50 -9.46
N GLU A 496 23.29 -15.41 -10.73
CA GLU A 496 21.97 -15.77 -11.24
C GLU A 496 21.59 -17.24 -10.98
N ASN A 497 22.57 -18.11 -10.72
CA ASN A 497 22.37 -19.54 -10.42
C ASN A 497 22.12 -19.81 -8.92
N TYR A 498 22.07 -18.76 -8.10
CA TYR A 498 21.92 -18.81 -6.65
C TYR A 498 20.69 -17.98 -6.24
N PHE A 499 19.74 -18.58 -5.52
CA PHE A 499 18.52 -17.88 -5.09
C PHE A 499 18.60 -17.55 -3.60
N ILE A 500 18.75 -16.26 -3.25
CA ILE A 500 18.73 -15.77 -1.86
C ILE A 500 17.29 -15.54 -1.41
N GLU A 501 16.92 -16.05 -0.23
CA GLU A 501 15.57 -15.93 0.32
C GLU A 501 15.30 -14.59 1.06
N GLU A 502 15.44 -13.40 0.43
CA GLU A 502 14.98 -12.15 1.09
C GLU A 502 14.60 -10.91 0.22
N ASN A 503 13.30 -10.55 0.25
CA ASN A 503 12.65 -9.22 0.30
C ASN A 503 12.94 -8.00 -0.63
N GLU A 504 14.01 -7.88 -1.44
CA GLU A 504 14.35 -6.55 -2.05
C GLU A 504 13.48 -6.04 -3.25
N THR A 505 12.57 -6.81 -3.86
CA THR A 505 11.84 -6.45 -5.11
C THR A 505 10.67 -5.42 -4.96
N ARG A 506 10.69 -4.56 -3.93
CA ARG A 506 9.55 -3.70 -3.53
C ARG A 506 9.30 -2.44 -4.38
N ASN A 507 10.35 -1.82 -4.95
CA ASN A 507 10.35 -0.39 -5.31
C ASN A 507 9.25 0.09 -6.30
N LYS A 508 8.98 -0.63 -7.41
CA LYS A 508 8.02 -0.15 -8.44
C LYS A 508 6.59 -0.14 -7.90
N ASN A 509 6.18 -1.21 -7.21
CA ASN A 509 4.87 -1.31 -6.55
C ASN A 509 4.77 -0.42 -5.30
N GLU A 510 5.86 -0.06 -4.63
CA GLU A 510 5.81 0.92 -3.53
C GLU A 510 5.54 2.34 -4.01
N THR A 511 6.04 2.73 -5.18
CA THR A 511 5.77 4.06 -5.77
C THR A 511 4.27 4.32 -5.91
N LEU A 512 3.50 3.35 -6.41
CA LEU A 512 2.03 3.42 -6.52
C LEU A 512 1.33 3.39 -5.14
N LYS A 513 1.78 2.53 -4.20
CA LYS A 513 1.21 2.46 -2.84
C LYS A 513 1.34 3.80 -2.12
N PHE A 514 2.49 4.46 -2.23
CA PHE A 514 2.70 5.77 -1.62
C PHE A 514 1.87 6.87 -2.32
N ALA A 515 1.78 6.85 -3.66
CA ALA A 515 0.94 7.79 -4.41
C ALA A 515 -0.53 7.74 -3.95
N PHE A 516 -1.17 6.56 -3.95
CA PHE A 516 -2.56 6.43 -3.53
C PHE A 516 -2.79 6.76 -2.05
N SER A 517 -1.83 6.44 -1.18
CA SER A 517 -1.93 6.77 0.25
C SER A 517 -1.89 8.27 0.56
N SER A 518 -1.44 9.11 -0.38
CA SER A 518 -1.43 10.58 -0.21
C SER A 518 -2.83 11.20 -0.19
N TYR A 519 -3.81 10.56 -0.83
CA TYR A 519 -5.21 11.01 -0.84
C TYR A 519 -5.91 10.82 0.51
N TYR A 520 -5.42 9.90 1.35
CA TYR A 520 -5.97 9.65 2.68
C TYR A 520 -5.40 10.62 3.72
N GLN A 521 -6.27 11.39 4.38
CA GLN A 521 -5.88 12.36 5.41
C GLN A 521 -6.45 11.95 6.78
N PRO A 522 -5.60 11.62 7.78
CA PRO A 522 -6.07 11.06 9.05
C PRO A 522 -6.72 12.11 9.96
N ILE A 523 -8.04 11.98 10.16
CA ILE A 523 -8.82 12.83 11.06
C ILE A 523 -8.55 12.44 12.52
N ASN A 524 -7.90 13.35 13.26
CA ASN A 524 -7.51 13.13 14.65
C ASN A 524 -8.62 13.58 15.61
N ILE A 525 -9.23 12.64 16.34
CA ILE A 525 -10.22 12.91 17.40
C ILE A 525 -9.60 12.67 18.79
N SER A 526 -10.00 13.49 19.77
CA SER A 526 -9.82 13.22 21.20
C SER A 526 -11.17 13.32 21.91
N VAL A 527 -11.45 12.42 22.86
CA VAL A 527 -12.77 12.29 23.51
C VAL A 527 -12.59 12.05 25.00
N ASN A 528 -13.32 12.78 25.84
CA ASN A 528 -13.31 12.61 27.29
C ASN A 528 -14.52 11.78 27.78
N LEU A 529 -14.35 10.45 27.77
CA LEU A 529 -15.38 9.46 28.17
C LEU A 529 -16.00 9.79 29.54
N SER A 530 -17.31 10.05 29.56
CA SER A 530 -18.02 10.48 30.78
C SER A 530 -19.49 10.08 30.84
N VAL A 531 -19.91 9.07 30.06
CA VAL A 531 -21.28 8.54 30.10
C VAL A 531 -21.57 7.88 31.47
N PRO A 532 -22.63 8.28 32.18
CA PRO A 532 -22.98 7.69 33.47
C PRO A 532 -23.56 6.28 33.30
N PRO A 533 -23.10 5.26 34.05
CA PRO A 533 -23.61 3.90 33.92
C PRO A 533 -24.99 3.71 34.58
N TYR A 534 -25.81 2.85 33.99
CA TYR A 534 -27.02 2.30 34.62
C TYR A 534 -26.77 0.85 35.07
N GLN A 535 -27.75 0.22 35.75
CA GLN A 535 -27.62 -1.17 36.22
C GLN A 535 -28.30 -2.16 35.28
N LEU A 536 -27.60 -3.27 35.04
CA LEU A 536 -28.12 -4.49 34.42
C LEU A 536 -28.31 -5.58 35.50
N PRO A 537 -29.38 -6.42 35.45
CA PRO A 537 -30.47 -6.36 34.47
C PRO A 537 -31.35 -5.12 34.59
N LEU A 538 -31.71 -4.54 33.45
CA LEU A 538 -32.44 -3.28 33.32
C LEU A 538 -33.87 -3.41 33.88
N ASN A 539 -34.23 -2.50 34.79
CA ASN A 539 -35.60 -2.39 35.26
C ASN A 539 -36.46 -1.65 34.21
N LEU A 540 -37.20 -2.40 33.40
CA LEU A 540 -38.08 -1.84 32.36
C LEU A 540 -39.10 -0.81 32.88
N SER A 541 -39.50 -0.87 34.17
CA SER A 541 -40.38 0.16 34.78
C SER A 541 -39.71 1.52 35.02
N THR A 542 -38.41 1.65 34.73
CA THR A 542 -37.65 2.92 34.75
C THR A 542 -37.26 3.42 33.35
N VAL A 543 -37.68 2.73 32.29
CA VAL A 543 -37.48 3.14 30.89
C VAL A 543 -38.63 4.06 30.46
N SER A 544 -38.29 5.25 29.96
CA SER A 544 -39.24 6.36 29.78
C SER A 544 -40.32 6.12 28.70
N ASN A 545 -40.03 5.28 27.72
CA ASN A 545 -40.87 5.01 26.54
C ASN A 545 -41.21 3.52 26.37
N ILE A 546 -41.21 2.74 27.46
CA ILE A 546 -41.45 1.28 27.41
C ILE A 546 -42.85 0.91 26.87
N GLU A 547 -43.84 1.78 27.06
CA GLU A 547 -45.18 1.63 26.47
C GLU A 547 -45.17 1.78 24.93
N ASP A 548 -44.15 2.39 24.34
CA ASP A 548 -43.97 2.48 22.89
C ASP A 548 -43.21 1.27 22.34
N ILE A 549 -42.15 0.83 23.03
CA ILE A 549 -41.36 -0.36 22.64
C ILE A 549 -42.20 -1.64 22.68
N THR A 550 -43.04 -1.81 23.71
CA THR A 550 -43.91 -3.00 23.83
C THR A 550 -44.93 -3.14 22.69
N LYS A 551 -45.17 -2.09 21.89
CA LYS A 551 -46.00 -2.16 20.67
C LYS A 551 -45.32 -2.89 19.51
N LEU A 552 -44.00 -3.11 19.58
CA LEU A 552 -43.27 -3.94 18.61
C LEU A 552 -43.53 -5.45 18.80
N GLY A 553 -44.14 -5.86 19.93
CA GLY A 553 -44.63 -7.23 20.12
C GLY A 553 -43.61 -8.21 20.70
N LEU A 554 -42.60 -7.72 21.46
CA LEU A 554 -41.48 -8.52 21.94
C LEU A 554 -41.90 -9.86 22.59
N ASN A 555 -41.17 -10.90 22.26
CA ASN A 555 -41.30 -12.23 22.83
C ASN A 555 -40.61 -12.29 24.22
N LYS A 556 -40.89 -13.34 25.02
CA LYS A 556 -40.35 -13.45 26.39
C LYS A 556 -38.84 -13.59 26.47
N THR A 557 -38.22 -14.22 25.48
CA THR A 557 -36.76 -14.32 25.37
C THR A 557 -36.18 -12.94 25.10
N GLU A 558 -36.74 -12.22 24.11
CA GLU A 558 -36.32 -10.86 23.75
C GLU A 558 -36.46 -9.86 24.90
N GLU A 559 -37.56 -9.93 25.67
CA GLU A 559 -37.75 -9.15 26.89
C GLU A 559 -36.64 -9.39 27.93
N GLU A 560 -36.22 -10.64 28.14
CA GLU A 560 -35.15 -10.98 29.09
C GLU A 560 -33.75 -10.67 28.54
N LEU A 561 -33.54 -10.71 27.22
CA LEU A 561 -32.32 -10.23 26.57
C LEU A 561 -32.18 -8.70 26.72
N LEU A 562 -33.24 -7.93 26.42
CA LEU A 562 -33.26 -6.48 26.61
C LEU A 562 -33.00 -6.09 28.08
N LYS A 563 -33.54 -6.87 29.04
CA LYS A 563 -33.22 -6.72 30.46
C LYS A 563 -31.75 -7.04 30.73
N THR A 564 -31.24 -8.18 30.28
CA THR A 564 -29.90 -8.69 30.66
C THR A 564 -28.76 -7.91 30.01
N ASN A 565 -28.89 -7.59 28.72
CA ASN A 565 -27.84 -6.96 27.91
C ASN A 565 -27.98 -5.43 27.83
N GLY A 566 -29.18 -4.89 28.10
CA GLY A 566 -29.53 -3.50 27.79
C GLY A 566 -29.87 -3.25 26.32
N PHE A 567 -29.84 -4.29 25.48
CA PHE A 567 -30.27 -4.26 24.08
C PHE A 567 -30.79 -5.63 23.64
N VAL A 568 -31.49 -5.69 22.50
CA VAL A 568 -31.91 -6.94 21.85
C VAL A 568 -32.05 -6.72 20.34
N ILE A 569 -31.78 -7.75 19.53
CA ILE A 569 -32.10 -7.79 18.10
C ILE A 569 -33.41 -8.57 17.92
N ILE A 570 -34.34 -8.06 17.11
CA ILE A 570 -35.61 -8.74 16.77
C ILE A 570 -35.76 -8.83 15.25
N ASP A 571 -36.41 -9.91 14.79
CA ASP A 571 -36.83 -10.09 13.40
C ASP A 571 -37.75 -8.93 12.97
N TYR A 572 -37.46 -8.32 11.82
CA TYR A 572 -38.23 -7.21 11.24
C TYR A 572 -39.05 -7.63 10.01
N GLY A 573 -38.93 -8.89 9.57
CA GLY A 573 -39.50 -9.42 8.34
C GLY A 573 -38.63 -9.16 7.10
N GLN A 574 -39.23 -9.35 5.93
CA GLN A 574 -38.55 -9.26 4.63
C GLN A 574 -38.29 -7.81 4.17
N GLU A 575 -37.59 -7.03 4.99
CA GLU A 575 -37.04 -5.73 4.62
C GLU A 575 -35.61 -5.88 4.09
N ASP A 576 -35.31 -5.24 2.97
CA ASP A 576 -33.99 -5.28 2.34
C ASP A 576 -33.39 -3.90 2.02
N ASP A 577 -34.01 -2.82 2.50
CA ASP A 577 -33.53 -1.44 2.39
C ASP A 577 -33.18 -0.90 3.79
N MET A 578 -31.91 -0.53 4.04
CA MET A 578 -31.43 0.00 5.32
C MET A 578 -32.03 1.36 5.73
N VAL A 579 -32.59 2.14 4.80
CA VAL A 579 -33.17 3.46 5.09
C VAL A 579 -34.61 3.33 5.62
N ALA A 580 -35.38 2.39 5.06
CA ALA A 580 -36.81 2.24 5.35
C ALA A 580 -37.16 1.98 6.85
N PRO A 581 -36.37 1.24 7.66
CA PRO A 581 -36.57 1.12 9.10
C PRO A 581 -36.52 2.46 9.85
N TYR A 582 -35.63 3.39 9.49
CA TYR A 582 -35.55 4.71 10.14
C TYR A 582 -36.80 5.53 9.91
N GLU A 583 -37.29 5.54 8.67
CA GLU A 583 -38.59 6.13 8.33
C GLU A 583 -39.66 5.48 9.20
N LYS A 584 -39.81 4.15 9.18
CA LYS A 584 -40.81 3.42 9.97
C LYS A 584 -40.72 3.66 11.49
N MET A 585 -39.54 3.91 12.07
CA MET A 585 -39.40 4.23 13.51
C MET A 585 -39.80 5.68 13.84
N LYS A 586 -39.33 6.64 13.03
CA LYS A 586 -39.82 8.03 13.02
C LYS A 586 -41.34 8.05 12.83
N GLU A 587 -41.84 7.21 11.96
CA GLU A 587 -43.26 7.01 11.74
C GLU A 587 -43.97 6.37 12.94
N ARG A 588 -43.35 5.56 13.78
CA ARG A 588 -44.07 4.91 14.91
C ARG A 588 -44.04 5.69 16.22
N GLY A 589 -43.31 6.80 16.28
CA GLY A 589 -43.04 7.46 17.57
C GLY A 589 -41.96 6.75 18.38
N ILE A 590 -41.08 6.00 17.72
CA ILE A 590 -39.99 5.27 18.37
C ILE A 590 -38.70 6.08 18.15
N PRO A 591 -37.93 6.38 19.20
CA PRO A 591 -36.59 6.97 19.09
C PRO A 591 -35.71 6.27 18.06
N ILE A 592 -35.16 7.01 17.11
CA ILE A 592 -34.14 6.50 16.19
C ILE A 592 -32.84 6.22 16.97
N PHE A 593 -32.21 5.08 16.69
CA PHE A 593 -30.82 4.78 17.06
C PHE A 593 -30.01 4.59 15.78
N VAL A 594 -29.11 5.53 15.45
CA VAL A 594 -28.33 5.47 14.19
C VAL A 594 -27.20 4.45 14.32
N THR A 595 -27.23 3.39 13.51
CA THR A 595 -26.25 2.29 13.54
C THR A 595 -25.07 2.53 12.58
N THR A 596 -23.91 2.02 12.98
CA THR A 596 -22.68 1.94 12.16
C THR A 596 -22.90 1.06 10.92
N ASP A 597 -23.69 0.00 11.04
CA ASP A 597 -24.17 -0.87 9.95
C ASP A 597 -24.73 -0.06 8.77
N THR A 598 -25.53 0.96 9.06
CA THR A 598 -26.18 1.80 8.04
C THR A 598 -25.16 2.54 7.18
N LEU A 599 -24.06 3.03 7.77
CA LEU A 599 -23.10 3.86 7.03
C LEU A 599 -22.16 3.02 6.17
N LEU A 600 -21.89 1.77 6.60
CA LEU A 600 -21.14 0.80 5.82
C LEU A 600 -21.93 0.43 4.56
N HIS A 601 -23.22 0.11 4.71
CA HIS A 601 -24.11 -0.14 3.56
C HIS A 601 -24.20 1.06 2.60
N LEU A 602 -24.27 2.30 3.14
CA LEU A 602 -24.32 3.50 2.30
C LEU A 602 -23.01 3.76 1.54
N TYR A 603 -21.87 3.44 2.13
CA TYR A 603 -20.56 3.53 1.46
C TYR A 603 -20.41 2.43 0.39
N HIS A 604 -20.80 1.20 0.71
CA HIS A 604 -20.94 0.07 -0.24
C HIS A 604 -21.75 0.48 -1.47
N ILE A 605 -22.95 1.06 -1.30
CA ILE A 605 -23.77 1.56 -2.41
C ILE A 605 -23.00 2.57 -3.30
N GLN A 606 -22.22 3.49 -2.72
CA GLN A 606 -21.43 4.42 -3.54
C GLN A 606 -20.28 3.70 -4.26
N PHE A 607 -19.51 2.88 -3.55
CA PHE A 607 -18.37 2.15 -4.09
C PHE A 607 -18.80 1.23 -5.27
N ASN A 608 -19.86 0.44 -5.09
CA ASN A 608 -20.46 -0.41 -6.12
C ASN A 608 -20.93 0.39 -7.34
N GLU A 609 -21.81 1.38 -7.13
CA GLU A 609 -22.44 2.10 -8.23
C GLU A 609 -21.47 3.02 -9.00
N ILE A 610 -20.39 3.48 -8.36
CA ILE A 610 -19.29 4.20 -9.02
C ILE A 610 -18.44 3.22 -9.83
N LEU A 611 -17.98 2.10 -9.25
CA LEU A 611 -17.15 1.12 -9.97
C LEU A 611 -17.88 0.59 -11.22
N LYS A 612 -19.09 0.07 -11.03
CA LYS A 612 -19.99 -0.35 -12.11
C LYS A 612 -20.21 0.76 -13.15
N GLY A 613 -20.43 1.99 -12.67
CA GLY A 613 -20.63 3.16 -13.53
C GLY A 613 -19.42 3.52 -14.40
N ILE A 614 -18.20 3.22 -13.95
CA ILE A 614 -16.95 3.39 -14.71
C ILE A 614 -16.76 2.21 -15.68
N GLU A 615 -17.08 0.98 -15.27
CA GLU A 615 -16.98 -0.22 -16.12
C GLU A 615 -17.88 -0.13 -17.36
N GLU A 616 -19.14 0.29 -17.16
CA GLU A 616 -20.11 0.48 -18.24
C GLU A 616 -19.80 1.67 -19.15
N ARG A 617 -19.19 2.73 -18.62
CA ARG A 617 -19.01 4.03 -19.30
C ARG A 617 -17.65 4.16 -19.98
N GLU A 618 -16.59 3.79 -19.27
CA GLU A 618 -15.20 3.98 -19.70
C GLU A 618 -14.58 2.66 -20.22
N PHE A 619 -14.66 1.58 -19.42
CA PHE A 619 -13.80 0.42 -19.65
C PHE A 619 -14.27 -0.52 -20.76
N PHE A 620 -15.57 -0.84 -20.87
CA PHE A 620 -16.04 -1.81 -21.86
C PHE A 620 -15.71 -1.41 -23.31
N ASP A 621 -16.01 -0.17 -23.68
CA ASP A 621 -15.81 0.32 -25.05
C ASP A 621 -14.32 0.46 -25.42
N ALA A 622 -13.48 0.75 -24.44
CA ALA A 622 -12.03 0.80 -24.58
C ALA A 622 -11.41 -0.61 -24.63
N LEU A 623 -11.93 -1.56 -23.83
CA LEU A 623 -11.52 -2.96 -23.86
C LEU A 623 -11.89 -3.62 -25.21
N VAL A 624 -13.08 -3.34 -25.76
CA VAL A 624 -13.47 -3.78 -27.11
C VAL A 624 -12.46 -3.32 -28.17
N ASP A 625 -12.05 -2.06 -28.15
CA ASP A 625 -11.12 -1.52 -29.15
C ASP A 625 -9.70 -2.05 -28.96
N MET A 626 -9.21 -2.15 -27.72
CA MET A 626 -7.90 -2.72 -27.40
C MET A 626 -7.84 -4.21 -27.77
N SER A 627 -8.86 -5.00 -27.42
CA SER A 627 -8.97 -6.41 -27.81
C SER A 627 -8.99 -6.61 -29.32
N ASN A 628 -9.60 -5.69 -30.08
CA ASN A 628 -9.59 -5.73 -31.55
C ASN A 628 -8.23 -5.35 -32.14
N ALA A 629 -7.61 -4.27 -31.67
CA ALA A 629 -6.31 -3.84 -32.16
C ALA A 629 -5.20 -4.87 -31.87
N MET A 630 -5.20 -5.47 -30.67
CA MET A 630 -4.27 -6.55 -30.32
C MET A 630 -4.55 -7.85 -31.11
N LEU A 631 -5.81 -8.13 -31.47
CA LEU A 631 -6.13 -9.22 -32.40
C LEU A 631 -5.58 -8.94 -33.80
N GLU A 632 -5.79 -7.73 -34.33
CA GLU A 632 -5.28 -7.32 -35.65
C GLU A 632 -3.75 -7.29 -35.71
N GLN A 633 -3.06 -6.92 -34.63
CA GLN A 633 -1.61 -7.05 -34.52
C GLN A 633 -1.17 -8.52 -34.48
N SER A 634 -1.78 -9.34 -33.62
CA SER A 634 -1.44 -10.77 -33.52
C SER A 634 -1.60 -11.52 -34.85
N VAL A 635 -2.53 -11.10 -35.71
CA VAL A 635 -2.70 -11.66 -37.07
C VAL A 635 -1.55 -11.22 -37.99
N GLN A 636 -1.08 -9.97 -37.90
CA GLN A 636 0.09 -9.49 -38.65
C GLN A 636 1.39 -10.18 -38.21
N ASP A 637 1.55 -10.41 -36.90
CA ASP A 637 2.64 -11.21 -36.33
C ASP A 637 2.60 -12.64 -36.90
N TYR A 638 1.42 -13.28 -36.83
CA TYR A 638 1.23 -14.63 -37.38
C TYR A 638 1.54 -14.69 -38.87
N ASP A 639 1.05 -13.76 -39.70
CA ASP A 639 1.29 -13.78 -41.15
C ASP A 639 2.75 -13.47 -41.51
N SER A 640 3.44 -12.61 -40.73
CA SER A 640 4.83 -12.21 -41.00
C SER A 640 5.87 -13.22 -40.54
N PHE A 641 5.64 -13.93 -39.42
CA PHE A 641 6.61 -14.88 -38.88
C PHE A 641 6.74 -16.16 -39.72
N THR A 642 7.98 -16.54 -40.02
CA THR A 642 8.34 -17.78 -40.72
C THR A 642 8.95 -18.84 -39.81
N ASP A 643 9.37 -18.46 -38.60
CA ASP A 643 9.88 -19.39 -37.59
C ASP A 643 8.72 -20.17 -36.93
N PRO A 644 8.85 -21.49 -36.67
CA PRO A 644 7.77 -22.29 -36.09
C PRO A 644 7.30 -21.85 -34.70
N GLU A 645 8.22 -21.50 -33.79
CA GLU A 645 7.86 -21.18 -32.40
C GLU A 645 7.26 -19.78 -32.29
N LEU A 646 7.82 -18.80 -33.00
CA LEU A 646 7.22 -17.46 -33.10
C LEU A 646 5.84 -17.54 -33.76
N LYS A 647 5.68 -18.34 -34.82
CA LYS A 647 4.41 -18.45 -35.55
C LYS A 647 3.33 -19.17 -34.73
N GLU A 648 3.65 -20.21 -33.98
CA GLU A 648 2.68 -20.84 -33.05
C GLU A 648 2.36 -19.91 -31.87
N SER A 649 3.35 -19.19 -31.33
CA SER A 649 3.12 -18.21 -30.26
C SER A 649 2.19 -17.08 -30.73
N ALA A 650 2.42 -16.52 -31.91
CA ALA A 650 1.50 -15.57 -32.54
C ALA A 650 0.12 -16.20 -32.81
N ARG A 651 0.06 -17.48 -33.22
CA ARG A 651 -1.22 -18.21 -33.41
C ARG A 651 -2.03 -18.27 -32.12
N ARG A 652 -1.38 -18.55 -30.99
CA ARG A 652 -2.02 -18.58 -29.67
C ARG A 652 -2.43 -17.18 -29.19
N ASN A 653 -1.64 -16.14 -29.47
CA ASN A 653 -2.05 -14.75 -29.25
C ASN A 653 -3.31 -14.37 -30.06
N VAL A 654 -3.38 -14.74 -31.35
CA VAL A 654 -4.61 -14.55 -32.16
C VAL A 654 -5.81 -15.24 -31.51
N ALA A 655 -5.66 -16.48 -31.04
CA ALA A 655 -6.73 -17.19 -30.35
C ALA A 655 -7.11 -16.51 -29.02
N TYR A 656 -6.14 -16.07 -28.23
CA TYR A 656 -6.30 -15.40 -26.94
C TYR A 656 -7.12 -14.10 -27.03
N PHE A 657 -6.79 -13.23 -27.99
CA PHE A 657 -7.56 -12.01 -28.23
C PHE A 657 -8.89 -12.28 -28.93
N ALA A 658 -9.00 -13.31 -29.78
CA ALA A 658 -10.25 -13.70 -30.43
C ALA A 658 -11.30 -14.25 -29.45
N VAL A 659 -10.90 -15.04 -28.43
CA VAL A 659 -11.78 -15.49 -27.34
C VAL A 659 -12.34 -14.28 -26.59
N ALA A 660 -11.46 -13.41 -26.07
CA ALA A 660 -11.85 -12.21 -25.32
C ALA A 660 -12.82 -11.32 -26.13
N LEU A 661 -12.49 -11.05 -27.39
CA LEU A 661 -13.32 -10.21 -28.24
C LEU A 661 -14.66 -10.88 -28.59
N LYS A 662 -14.74 -12.21 -28.66
CA LYS A 662 -16.04 -12.91 -28.77
C LYS A 662 -16.86 -12.83 -27.50
N LEU A 663 -16.25 -12.86 -26.31
CA LEU A 663 -16.97 -12.66 -25.05
C LEU A 663 -17.56 -11.23 -24.95
N LEU A 664 -16.85 -10.22 -25.46
CA LEU A 664 -17.35 -8.84 -25.53
C LEU A 664 -18.46 -8.61 -26.57
N GLN A 665 -18.44 -9.37 -27.67
CA GLN A 665 -19.28 -9.10 -28.85
C GLN A 665 -20.45 -10.09 -29.03
N THR A 666 -20.43 -11.24 -28.36
CA THR A 666 -21.52 -12.23 -28.38
C THR A 666 -22.55 -11.93 -27.30
N ALA A 667 -23.83 -12.06 -27.62
CA ALA A 667 -24.89 -11.81 -26.64
C ALA A 667 -25.02 -12.94 -25.61
N THR A 668 -25.26 -12.59 -24.34
CA THR A 668 -25.53 -13.57 -23.28
C THR A 668 -26.96 -14.09 -23.33
N GLU A 669 -27.24 -15.23 -22.71
CA GLU A 669 -28.57 -15.83 -22.76
C GLU A 669 -29.64 -14.94 -22.11
N GLY A 670 -30.80 -14.88 -22.75
CA GLY A 670 -31.91 -14.02 -22.35
C GLY A 670 -31.82 -12.57 -22.83
N TYR A 671 -30.72 -12.14 -23.47
CA TYR A 671 -30.63 -10.78 -24.00
C TYR A 671 -31.72 -10.48 -25.03
N ASN A 672 -32.42 -9.36 -24.82
CA ASN A 672 -33.64 -8.97 -25.54
C ASN A 672 -33.42 -7.86 -26.58
N GLY A 673 -32.21 -7.30 -26.68
CA GLY A 673 -31.88 -6.20 -27.60
C GLY A 673 -32.20 -4.78 -27.11
N THR A 674 -32.38 -4.54 -25.80
CA THR A 674 -32.74 -3.19 -25.29
C THR A 674 -31.57 -2.28 -24.87
N GLU A 675 -30.34 -2.78 -24.82
CA GLU A 675 -29.16 -1.97 -24.45
C GLU A 675 -28.41 -1.46 -25.69
N ASP A 676 -27.87 -0.25 -25.61
CA ASP A 676 -26.98 0.31 -26.64
C ASP A 676 -25.54 -0.18 -26.38
N ILE A 677 -25.10 -1.16 -27.16
CA ILE A 677 -23.83 -1.86 -26.98
C ILE A 677 -23.01 -1.71 -28.25
N LYS A 678 -21.77 -1.26 -28.10
CA LYS A 678 -20.81 -1.11 -29.19
C LYS A 678 -20.51 -2.46 -29.85
N LEU A 679 -21.03 -2.63 -31.07
CA LEU A 679 -20.75 -3.78 -31.93
C LEU A 679 -19.74 -3.40 -33.01
N ILE A 680 -18.70 -4.22 -33.16
CA ILE A 680 -17.67 -4.09 -34.19
C ILE A 680 -17.66 -5.33 -35.10
N ASN A 681 -17.19 -5.17 -36.33
CA ASN A 681 -17.15 -6.25 -37.31
C ASN A 681 -15.73 -6.85 -37.42
N PHE A 682 -15.54 -8.03 -36.83
CA PHE A 682 -14.28 -8.79 -36.87
C PHE A 682 -14.50 -10.25 -37.29
N SER A 683 -13.48 -10.86 -37.87
CA SER A 683 -13.46 -12.27 -38.28
C SER A 683 -12.39 -13.05 -37.51
N ILE A 684 -12.76 -14.19 -36.94
CA ILE A 684 -11.78 -15.17 -36.43
C ILE A 684 -11.13 -15.85 -37.66
N PRO A 685 -9.79 -15.93 -37.76
CA PRO A 685 -9.14 -16.66 -38.84
C PRO A 685 -9.39 -18.18 -38.78
N ASP A 686 -9.53 -18.81 -39.95
CA ASP A 686 -9.80 -20.26 -40.08
C ASP A 686 -8.75 -21.16 -39.37
N TYR A 687 -7.54 -20.65 -39.12
CA TYR A 687 -6.43 -21.39 -38.49
C TYR A 687 -6.42 -21.36 -36.94
N VAL A 688 -7.38 -20.67 -36.31
CA VAL A 688 -7.63 -20.71 -34.85
C VAL A 688 -9.09 -21.00 -34.50
N ILE A 689 -10.00 -21.03 -35.47
CA ILE A 689 -11.45 -21.03 -35.20
C ILE A 689 -11.94 -22.27 -34.43
N GLU A 690 -11.30 -23.44 -34.60
CA GLU A 690 -11.63 -24.65 -33.84
C GLU A 690 -11.24 -24.52 -32.36
N ASP A 691 -10.05 -24.01 -32.06
CA ASP A 691 -9.57 -23.80 -30.69
C ASP A 691 -10.36 -22.70 -29.97
N VAL A 692 -10.62 -21.58 -30.65
CA VAL A 692 -11.41 -20.46 -30.13
C VAL A 692 -12.84 -20.90 -29.82
N ASN A 693 -13.48 -21.68 -30.70
CA ASN A 693 -14.81 -22.22 -30.44
C ASN A 693 -14.80 -23.18 -29.25
N LYS A 694 -13.81 -24.07 -29.14
CA LYS A 694 -13.70 -25.02 -28.02
C LYS A 694 -13.47 -24.31 -26.69
N GLU A 695 -12.67 -23.26 -26.66
CA GLU A 695 -12.45 -22.46 -25.44
C GLU A 695 -13.73 -21.72 -25.02
N LEU A 696 -14.49 -21.18 -25.99
CA LEU A 696 -15.81 -20.59 -25.74
C LEU A 696 -16.85 -21.63 -25.30
N GLU A 697 -16.79 -22.88 -25.80
CA GLU A 697 -17.61 -24.00 -25.33
C GLU A 697 -17.27 -24.39 -23.89
N ASN A 698 -15.99 -24.43 -23.51
CA ASN A 698 -15.57 -24.65 -22.11
C ASN A 698 -16.11 -23.53 -21.20
N ILE A 699 -15.90 -22.27 -21.60
CA ILE A 699 -16.36 -21.07 -20.86
C ILE A 699 -17.89 -21.08 -20.68
N ALA A 700 -18.66 -21.49 -21.69
CA ALA A 700 -20.12 -21.54 -21.63
C ALA A 700 -20.69 -22.77 -20.87
N GLN A 701 -19.88 -23.78 -20.58
CA GLN A 701 -20.29 -24.95 -19.80
C GLN A 701 -20.11 -24.77 -18.29
N HIS A 702 -19.20 -23.89 -17.86
CA HIS A 702 -18.91 -23.58 -16.44
C HIS A 702 -18.46 -24.79 -15.58
N ASP A 703 -18.07 -25.91 -16.20
CA ASP A 703 -17.88 -27.24 -15.59
C ASP A 703 -16.52 -27.44 -14.89
N GLY A 704 -16.11 -26.49 -14.04
CA GLY A 704 -14.88 -26.62 -13.24
C GLY A 704 -13.58 -26.73 -14.05
N PHE A 705 -12.64 -27.57 -13.61
CA PHE A 705 -11.31 -27.70 -14.20
C PHE A 705 -11.29 -28.51 -15.50
N HIS A 706 -11.00 -27.86 -16.63
CA HIS A 706 -10.75 -28.52 -17.92
C HIS A 706 -9.43 -28.08 -18.58
N PRO A 707 -8.84 -28.88 -19.48
CA PRO A 707 -7.68 -28.48 -20.26
C PRO A 707 -8.03 -27.39 -21.28
N SER A 708 -7.25 -26.30 -21.31
CA SER A 708 -7.41 -25.25 -22.33
C SER A 708 -7.07 -25.76 -23.73
N ALA A 709 -7.84 -25.35 -24.73
CA ALA A 709 -7.60 -25.63 -26.14
C ALA A 709 -6.41 -24.83 -26.71
N ILE A 710 -6.04 -23.71 -26.10
CA ILE A 710 -5.02 -22.78 -26.61
C ILE A 710 -3.65 -23.01 -25.95
N PHE A 711 -3.61 -23.39 -24.68
CA PHE A 711 -2.38 -23.44 -23.87
C PHE A 711 -1.79 -24.85 -23.68
N ASN A 712 -2.14 -25.82 -24.52
CA ASN A 712 -1.60 -27.18 -24.50
C ASN A 712 -1.22 -27.69 -25.92
N SER A 713 0.07 -27.92 -26.17
CA SER A 713 0.55 -28.59 -27.40
C SER A 713 0.09 -30.06 -27.51
N ASN A 714 -0.24 -30.70 -26.38
CA ASN A 714 -0.77 -32.06 -26.37
C ASN A 714 -2.33 -32.04 -26.35
N PRO A 715 -3.02 -32.38 -27.46
CA PRO A 715 -4.49 -32.38 -27.50
C PRO A 715 -5.14 -33.53 -26.71
N ASN A 716 -4.34 -34.45 -26.12
CA ASN A 716 -4.81 -35.55 -25.27
C ASN A 716 -4.46 -35.30 -23.79
N CYS A 717 -4.18 -34.06 -23.40
CA CYS A 717 -3.88 -33.68 -22.03
C CYS A 717 -5.13 -33.76 -21.14
N ILE A 718 -4.98 -34.15 -19.87
CA ILE A 718 -6.05 -34.19 -18.86
C ILE A 718 -5.53 -33.69 -17.51
N CYS A 719 -6.39 -33.08 -16.71
CA CYS A 719 -6.02 -32.41 -15.45
C CYS A 719 -5.59 -33.37 -14.32
N ASP A 720 -5.89 -34.67 -14.45
CA ASP A 720 -5.43 -35.73 -13.54
C ASP A 720 -3.92 -36.01 -13.61
N TYR A 721 -3.22 -35.45 -14.62
CA TYR A 721 -1.79 -35.65 -14.84
C TYR A 721 -1.01 -34.32 -14.85
N PRO A 722 0.27 -34.32 -14.40
CA PRO A 722 1.13 -33.15 -14.47
C PRO A 722 1.42 -32.74 -15.92
N CYS A 723 1.99 -31.54 -16.10
CA CYS A 723 2.30 -30.94 -17.39
C CYS A 723 1.07 -30.55 -18.24
N CYS A 724 -0.06 -30.20 -17.61
CA CYS A 724 -1.30 -29.80 -18.26
C CYS A 724 -1.75 -28.37 -17.86
N TYR A 725 -1.96 -27.48 -18.84
CA TYR A 725 -2.65 -26.21 -18.58
C TYR A 725 -4.15 -26.51 -18.43
N CYS A 726 -4.61 -26.52 -17.18
CA CYS A 726 -6.03 -26.61 -16.83
C CYS A 726 -6.53 -25.33 -16.16
N GLU A 727 -7.73 -24.92 -16.54
CA GLU A 727 -8.38 -23.69 -16.09
C GLU A 727 -9.72 -24.03 -15.43
N ASP A 728 -10.10 -23.28 -14.39
CA ASP A 728 -11.40 -23.45 -13.71
C ASP A 728 -12.45 -22.60 -14.43
N TYR A 729 -13.23 -23.25 -15.30
CA TYR A 729 -14.27 -22.60 -16.08
C TYR A 729 -15.52 -22.25 -15.25
N SER A 730 -15.68 -22.74 -14.01
CA SER A 730 -16.74 -22.29 -13.08
C SER A 730 -16.59 -20.81 -12.69
N GLN A 731 -15.39 -20.25 -12.90
CA GLN A 731 -15.10 -18.85 -12.64
C GLN A 731 -15.75 -17.89 -13.65
N TYR A 732 -16.25 -18.39 -14.79
CA TYR A 732 -16.80 -17.56 -15.86
C TYR A 732 -18.32 -17.39 -15.81
N VAL A 733 -18.98 -17.78 -14.69
CA VAL A 733 -20.40 -17.48 -14.45
C VAL A 733 -20.51 -15.99 -14.02
N PRO A 734 -21.17 -15.10 -14.80
CA PRO A 734 -21.34 -13.69 -14.44
C PRO A 734 -22.17 -13.53 -13.18
N ARG A 735 -21.74 -12.63 -12.30
CA ARG A 735 -22.22 -12.61 -10.92
C ARG A 735 -22.15 -11.23 -10.26
N GLY A 736 -22.75 -11.08 -9.08
CA GLY A 736 -22.86 -9.80 -8.36
C GLY A 736 -23.45 -8.69 -9.23
N HIS A 737 -22.88 -7.48 -9.16
CA HIS A 737 -23.33 -6.37 -10.01
C HIS A 737 -23.18 -6.63 -11.52
N TYR A 738 -22.36 -7.59 -11.95
CA TYR A 738 -22.24 -7.92 -13.37
C TYR A 738 -23.48 -8.58 -13.98
N THR A 739 -24.42 -9.05 -13.17
CA THR A 739 -25.73 -9.53 -13.68
C THR A 739 -26.64 -8.39 -14.16
N ARG A 740 -26.38 -7.15 -13.73
CA ARG A 740 -27.33 -6.02 -13.81
C ARG A 740 -27.50 -5.45 -15.22
N SER A 741 -26.56 -5.67 -16.15
CA SER A 741 -26.68 -5.32 -17.56
C SER A 741 -25.98 -6.33 -18.47
N GLU A 742 -26.42 -6.44 -19.72
CA GLU A 742 -25.76 -7.26 -20.74
C GLU A 742 -24.32 -6.77 -20.99
N LYS A 743 -24.10 -5.46 -20.98
CA LYS A 743 -22.76 -4.86 -21.11
C LYS A 743 -21.80 -5.36 -20.03
N LEU A 744 -22.25 -5.40 -18.77
CA LEU A 744 -21.45 -5.89 -17.65
C LEU A 744 -21.18 -7.40 -17.67
N LYS A 745 -22.17 -8.24 -18.03
CA LYS A 745 -21.95 -9.69 -18.12
C LYS A 745 -20.83 -10.04 -19.10
N ARG A 746 -20.80 -9.35 -20.25
CA ARG A 746 -19.75 -9.50 -21.27
C ARG A 746 -18.40 -8.95 -20.81
N TYR A 747 -18.41 -7.81 -20.10
CA TYR A 747 -17.21 -7.24 -19.49
C TYR A 747 -16.56 -8.24 -18.52
N PHE A 748 -17.35 -8.80 -17.60
CA PHE A 748 -16.94 -9.81 -16.64
C PHE A 748 -16.26 -11.01 -17.33
N ASN A 749 -16.90 -11.61 -18.34
CA ASN A 749 -16.34 -12.79 -19.01
C ASN A 749 -14.98 -12.50 -19.66
N ALA A 750 -14.83 -11.36 -20.34
CA ALA A 750 -13.58 -11.00 -21.03
C ALA A 750 -12.47 -10.59 -20.05
N MET A 751 -12.80 -9.89 -18.96
CA MET A 751 -11.83 -9.52 -17.94
C MET A 751 -11.45 -10.71 -17.03
N MET A 752 -12.36 -11.65 -16.76
CA MET A 752 -12.02 -12.92 -16.11
C MET A 752 -11.04 -13.72 -16.98
N TRP A 753 -11.26 -13.80 -18.29
CA TRP A 753 -10.28 -14.40 -19.23
C TRP A 753 -8.91 -13.73 -19.14
N TYR A 754 -8.84 -12.39 -19.23
CA TYR A 754 -7.58 -11.64 -19.15
C TYR A 754 -6.91 -11.67 -17.76
N GLY A 755 -7.67 -11.90 -16.68
CA GLY A 755 -7.16 -12.01 -15.32
C GLY A 755 -6.81 -13.43 -14.87
N ARG A 756 -7.44 -14.47 -15.43
CA ARG A 756 -7.26 -15.87 -15.03
C ARG A 756 -6.27 -16.66 -15.87
N ILE A 757 -6.14 -16.35 -17.16
CA ILE A 757 -5.13 -16.99 -17.99
C ILE A 757 -3.73 -16.44 -17.67
N ALA A 758 -2.80 -17.35 -17.40
CA ALA A 758 -1.41 -17.05 -17.04
C ALA A 758 -0.44 -17.59 -18.10
N PHE A 759 0.48 -16.73 -18.54
CA PHE A 759 1.58 -17.10 -19.42
C PHE A 759 2.72 -17.70 -18.58
N ILE A 760 2.55 -18.95 -18.15
CA ILE A 760 3.40 -19.63 -17.16
C ILE A 760 4.84 -19.80 -17.68
N LEU A 761 5.81 -19.45 -16.83
CA LEU A 761 7.23 -19.34 -17.16
C LEU A 761 7.99 -20.68 -17.12
N LYS A 762 7.72 -21.50 -16.09
CA LYS A 762 8.41 -22.78 -15.84
C LYS A 762 7.65 -23.96 -16.44
N GLY A 763 8.35 -24.76 -17.24
CA GLY A 763 7.87 -26.04 -17.75
C GLY A 763 8.36 -27.25 -16.95
N CYS A 764 7.79 -28.41 -17.25
CA CYS A 764 7.98 -29.63 -16.46
C CYS A 764 9.10 -30.56 -16.97
N ASN A 765 9.81 -31.20 -16.03
CA ASN A 765 10.63 -32.40 -16.25
C ASN A 765 10.10 -33.59 -15.40
N GLY A 766 8.81 -33.57 -15.05
CA GLY A 766 8.16 -34.41 -14.03
C GLY A 766 7.12 -33.58 -13.27
N ASP A 767 6.89 -33.88 -11.99
CA ASP A 767 5.90 -33.17 -11.15
C ASP A 767 6.30 -31.71 -10.80
N GLU A 768 7.41 -31.20 -11.33
CA GLU A 768 8.09 -29.97 -10.90
C GLU A 768 7.45 -28.66 -11.39
N ALA A 769 6.55 -28.72 -12.38
CA ALA A 769 5.83 -27.57 -12.92
C ALA A 769 4.44 -27.97 -13.43
N LEU A 770 3.63 -26.96 -13.77
CA LEU A 770 2.22 -27.18 -14.14
C LEU A 770 2.04 -27.55 -15.62
N ILE A 771 2.90 -27.05 -16.52
CA ILE A 771 2.77 -27.23 -17.98
C ILE A 771 4.03 -27.84 -18.61
N SER A 772 3.97 -28.24 -19.87
CA SER A 772 5.13 -28.78 -20.60
C SER A 772 6.22 -27.72 -20.82
N ASN A 773 7.47 -28.15 -21.07
CA ASN A 773 8.55 -27.21 -21.46
C ASN A 773 8.26 -26.49 -22.78
N GLU A 774 7.62 -27.16 -23.72
CA GLU A 774 7.19 -26.59 -25.00
C GLU A 774 6.15 -25.48 -24.78
N ASP A 775 5.08 -25.77 -24.02
CA ASP A 775 4.03 -24.80 -23.69
C ASP A 775 4.56 -23.64 -22.85
N ALA A 776 5.54 -23.87 -21.97
CA ALA A 776 6.19 -22.81 -21.19
C ALA A 776 7.09 -21.92 -22.05
N ASN A 777 7.73 -22.45 -23.10
CA ASN A 777 8.48 -21.64 -24.05
C ASN A 777 7.52 -20.77 -24.87
N LEU A 778 6.52 -21.39 -25.49
CA LEU A 778 5.47 -20.70 -26.26
C LEU A 778 4.70 -19.67 -25.41
N SER A 779 4.45 -19.94 -24.12
CA SER A 779 3.83 -18.97 -23.20
C SER A 779 4.73 -17.76 -22.91
N THR A 780 6.04 -17.98 -22.79
CA THR A 780 7.00 -16.89 -22.56
C THR A 780 7.14 -16.01 -23.81
N ILE A 781 7.17 -16.61 -25.01
CA ILE A 781 7.19 -15.89 -26.29
C ILE A 781 5.89 -15.09 -26.48
N GLN A 782 4.71 -15.71 -26.25
CA GLN A 782 3.40 -15.04 -26.31
C GLN A 782 3.37 -13.76 -25.46
N ALA A 783 3.76 -13.86 -24.18
CA ALA A 783 3.77 -12.75 -23.26
C ALA A 783 4.78 -11.65 -23.65
N ALA A 784 5.97 -12.04 -24.11
CA ALA A 784 7.00 -11.10 -24.56
C ALA A 784 6.59 -10.34 -25.83
N LEU A 785 5.88 -10.98 -26.76
CA LEU A 785 5.26 -10.30 -27.91
C LEU A 785 4.16 -9.32 -27.45
N ILE A 786 3.24 -9.74 -26.57
CA ILE A 786 2.20 -8.84 -26.02
C ILE A 786 2.83 -7.63 -25.33
N ALA A 787 3.94 -7.82 -24.61
CA ALA A 787 4.65 -6.76 -23.91
C ALA A 787 5.44 -5.80 -24.83
N SER A 788 5.91 -6.26 -25.99
CA SER A 788 6.56 -5.40 -26.99
C SER A 788 5.57 -4.57 -27.80
N GLU A 789 4.43 -5.15 -28.20
CA GLU A 789 3.48 -4.49 -29.11
C GLU A 789 2.58 -3.43 -28.44
N LEU A 790 2.25 -3.59 -27.15
CA LEU A 790 1.38 -2.65 -26.41
C LEU A 790 1.66 -1.14 -26.62
N PRO A 791 2.92 -0.64 -26.52
CA PRO A 791 3.21 0.78 -26.71
C PRO A 791 3.08 1.28 -28.16
N ASP A 792 3.18 0.41 -29.17
CA ASP A 792 3.21 0.79 -30.59
C ASP A 792 1.87 0.50 -31.32
N VAL A 793 1.05 -0.41 -30.80
CA VAL A 793 -0.30 -0.70 -31.34
C VAL A 793 -1.24 0.49 -31.08
N ALA A 794 -1.63 1.18 -32.15
CA ALA A 794 -2.54 2.31 -32.08
C ALA A 794 -4.02 1.88 -31.92
N VAL A 795 -4.73 2.53 -31.01
CA VAL A 795 -6.15 2.32 -30.69
C VAL A 795 -6.88 3.66 -30.68
N ASN A 796 -7.57 3.96 -31.78
CA ASN A 796 -8.15 5.28 -32.08
C ASN A 796 -7.12 6.42 -32.08
N ASN A 797 -7.06 7.19 -30.99
CA ASN A 797 -6.11 8.32 -30.80
C ASN A 797 -5.01 7.99 -29.77
N ASN A 798 -5.09 6.84 -29.12
CA ASN A 798 -4.21 6.40 -28.04
C ASN A 798 -3.41 5.17 -28.50
N THR A 799 -2.52 4.67 -27.65
CA THR A 799 -1.89 3.35 -27.76
C THR A 799 -2.69 2.29 -26.99
N ALA A 800 -2.44 1.00 -27.29
CA ALA A 800 -3.00 -0.10 -26.51
C ALA A 800 -2.48 -0.08 -25.07
N GLN A 801 -1.22 0.34 -24.85
CA GLN A 801 -0.67 0.54 -23.50
C GLN A 801 -1.41 1.64 -22.74
N GLU A 802 -1.70 2.81 -23.33
CA GLU A 802 -2.43 3.87 -22.62
C GLU A 802 -3.84 3.45 -22.19
N ILE A 803 -4.52 2.61 -23.00
CA ILE A 803 -5.81 2.01 -22.60
C ILE A 803 -5.62 0.96 -21.50
N TRP A 804 -4.58 0.13 -21.60
CA TRP A 804 -4.22 -0.82 -20.56
C TRP A 804 -3.92 -0.12 -19.23
N ASP A 805 -3.10 0.92 -19.25
CA ASP A 805 -2.71 1.76 -18.11
C ASP A 805 -3.93 2.46 -17.50
N ARG A 806 -4.85 2.95 -18.32
CA ARG A 806 -6.11 3.59 -17.89
C ARG A 806 -6.95 2.64 -17.05
N ILE A 807 -7.20 1.42 -17.57
CA ILE A 807 -7.99 0.39 -16.87
C ILE A 807 -7.23 -0.11 -15.65
N TYR A 808 -5.92 -0.38 -15.77
CA TYR A 808 -5.10 -0.95 -14.71
C TYR A 808 -4.95 0.02 -13.53
N SER A 809 -4.66 1.30 -13.76
CA SER A 809 -4.44 2.29 -12.71
C SER A 809 -5.68 2.53 -11.85
N VAL A 810 -6.85 2.69 -12.49
CA VAL A 810 -8.12 2.94 -11.77
C VAL A 810 -8.53 1.70 -10.97
N THR A 811 -8.49 0.51 -11.57
CA THR A 811 -8.81 -0.74 -10.84
C THR A 811 -7.79 -1.06 -9.74
N SER A 812 -6.53 -0.58 -9.87
CA SER A 812 -5.54 -0.62 -8.80
C SER A 812 -5.79 0.37 -7.66
N PHE A 813 -6.48 1.48 -7.91
CA PHE A 813 -6.92 2.40 -6.86
C PHE A 813 -8.12 1.85 -6.06
N PHE A 814 -9.03 1.11 -6.70
CA PHE A 814 -10.11 0.40 -6.01
C PHE A 814 -9.57 -0.79 -5.17
N VAL A 815 -8.88 -1.75 -5.79
CA VAL A 815 -8.61 -3.07 -5.18
C VAL A 815 -7.12 -3.35 -4.96
N GLY A 816 -6.25 -2.93 -5.88
CA GLY A 816 -4.79 -3.03 -5.75
C GLY A 816 -4.06 -3.45 -7.01
N THR A 817 -2.73 -3.56 -6.91
CA THR A 817 -1.89 -4.12 -7.97
C THR A 817 -2.03 -5.64 -8.04
N ALA A 818 -1.77 -6.24 -9.20
CA ALA A 818 -1.53 -7.68 -9.30
C ALA A 818 -0.23 -8.06 -8.55
N ASP A 819 -0.18 -9.27 -8.01
CA ASP A 819 1.04 -9.90 -7.48
C ASP A 819 1.79 -10.73 -8.55
N ASP A 820 1.09 -11.23 -9.57
CA ASP A 820 1.69 -11.77 -10.80
C ASP A 820 2.55 -10.75 -11.58
N LEU A 821 3.27 -11.21 -12.60
CA LEU A 821 4.02 -10.34 -13.52
C LEU A 821 3.07 -9.69 -14.54
N THR A 822 3.37 -8.45 -14.92
CA THR A 822 2.61 -7.67 -15.91
C THR A 822 3.45 -7.46 -17.19
N PRO A 823 2.88 -6.90 -18.28
CA PRO A 823 3.64 -6.56 -19.48
C PRO A 823 4.85 -5.64 -19.22
N TYR A 824 4.81 -4.80 -18.17
CA TYR A 824 5.95 -3.98 -17.77
C TYR A 824 7.15 -4.80 -17.32
N GLU A 825 6.94 -5.83 -16.49
CA GLU A 825 8.03 -6.71 -16.06
C GLU A 825 8.63 -7.51 -17.22
N TYR A 826 7.81 -7.93 -18.18
CA TYR A 826 8.27 -8.62 -19.38
C TYR A 826 9.11 -7.71 -20.28
N ARG A 827 8.64 -6.49 -20.56
CA ARG A 827 9.39 -5.52 -21.36
C ARG A 827 10.66 -5.03 -20.68
N ASP A 828 10.66 -4.85 -19.36
CA ASP A 828 11.87 -4.52 -18.59
C ASP A 828 12.91 -5.65 -18.71
N ALA A 829 12.49 -6.93 -18.62
CA ALA A 829 13.38 -8.08 -18.82
C ALA A 829 13.86 -8.23 -20.29
N GLN A 830 13.01 -7.97 -21.28
CA GLN A 830 13.41 -7.93 -22.69
C GLN A 830 14.48 -6.85 -22.95
N ASN A 831 14.31 -5.66 -22.37
CA ASN A 831 15.30 -4.58 -22.48
C ASN A 831 16.66 -4.95 -21.86
N ILE A 832 16.71 -5.82 -20.85
CA ILE A 832 17.96 -6.33 -20.26
C ILE A 832 18.65 -7.34 -21.20
N VAL A 833 17.91 -8.31 -21.73
CA VAL A 833 18.47 -9.44 -22.50
C VAL A 833 18.79 -9.10 -23.97
N PHE A 834 17.98 -8.23 -24.58
CA PHE A 834 18.07 -7.89 -26.00
C PHE A 834 18.43 -6.41 -26.25
N GLY A 835 18.21 -5.52 -25.27
CA GLY A 835 18.34 -4.08 -25.43
C GLY A 835 17.10 -3.40 -26.05
N THR A 836 17.11 -2.07 -26.05
CA THR A 836 15.98 -1.20 -26.44
C THR A 836 15.67 -1.16 -27.95
N ALA A 837 16.31 -2.01 -28.75
CA ALA A 837 16.09 -2.14 -30.20
C ALA A 837 15.98 -3.62 -30.60
N TYR A 838 15.28 -4.37 -29.74
CA TYR A 838 14.94 -5.78 -29.88
C TYR A 838 14.12 -6.07 -31.16
N ASN A 839 14.34 -7.23 -31.77
CA ASN A 839 13.56 -7.73 -32.89
C ASN A 839 12.85 -9.03 -32.50
N ALA A 840 11.56 -9.16 -32.86
CA ALA A 840 10.75 -10.37 -32.66
C ALA A 840 11.49 -11.69 -33.00
N SER A 841 12.37 -11.67 -34.02
CA SER A 841 13.20 -12.82 -34.40
C SER A 841 14.04 -13.41 -33.26
N ASP A 842 14.47 -12.58 -32.30
CA ASP A 842 15.48 -12.99 -31.32
C ASP A 842 14.86 -13.81 -30.17
N LEU A 843 13.52 -13.86 -30.08
CA LEU A 843 12.80 -14.80 -29.18
C LEU A 843 12.85 -16.26 -29.66
N SER A 844 13.18 -16.53 -30.94
CA SER A 844 13.32 -17.90 -31.46
C SER A 844 14.71 -18.51 -31.25
N ASN A 845 15.56 -17.85 -30.47
CA ASN A 845 16.89 -18.32 -30.12
C ASN A 845 16.84 -18.97 -28.73
N GLU A 846 17.10 -20.28 -28.65
CA GLU A 846 16.99 -21.06 -27.39
C GLU A 846 17.81 -20.47 -26.23
N ASP A 847 19.06 -20.06 -26.50
CA ASP A 847 19.95 -19.46 -25.49
C ASP A 847 19.37 -18.12 -24.97
N LYS A 848 18.89 -17.26 -25.87
CA LYS A 848 18.32 -15.95 -25.52
C LYS A 848 16.93 -16.04 -24.87
N LEU A 849 16.12 -17.02 -25.25
CA LEU A 849 14.87 -17.32 -24.57
C LEU A 849 15.13 -17.84 -23.16
N LEU A 850 16.21 -18.62 -22.95
CA LEU A 850 16.66 -19.03 -21.63
C LEU A 850 17.17 -17.84 -20.80
N GLU A 851 17.97 -16.93 -21.37
CA GLU A 851 18.36 -15.68 -20.70
C GLU A 851 17.13 -14.87 -20.25
N LEU A 852 16.13 -14.69 -21.13
CA LEU A 852 14.88 -14.00 -20.78
C LEU A 852 14.13 -14.72 -19.64
N LYS A 853 14.06 -16.05 -19.68
CA LYS A 853 13.46 -16.83 -18.58
C LYS A 853 14.22 -16.69 -17.27
N VAL A 854 15.54 -16.56 -17.30
CA VAL A 854 16.37 -16.32 -16.11
C VAL A 854 16.09 -14.93 -15.54
N GLU A 855 16.07 -13.87 -16.35
CA GLU A 855 15.70 -12.53 -15.85
C GLU A 855 14.28 -12.49 -15.25
N LEU A 856 13.30 -13.08 -15.95
CA LEU A 856 11.93 -13.20 -15.45
C LEU A 856 11.81 -14.05 -14.17
N ALA A 857 12.67 -15.06 -13.99
CA ALA A 857 12.67 -15.90 -12.81
C ALA A 857 13.19 -15.17 -11.55
N LYS A 858 14.07 -14.16 -11.70
CA LYS A 858 14.53 -13.27 -10.61
C LYS A 858 13.42 -12.37 -10.07
N LEU A 859 12.38 -12.10 -10.86
CA LEU A 859 11.25 -11.26 -10.47
C LEU A 859 10.32 -11.98 -9.48
N ARG A 860 9.39 -11.24 -8.87
CA ARG A 860 8.47 -11.76 -7.84
C ARG A 860 7.69 -13.01 -8.29
N SER A 861 7.44 -13.90 -7.35
CA SER A 861 6.37 -14.91 -7.48
C SER A 861 5.05 -14.30 -6.99
N PRO A 862 3.88 -14.81 -7.46
CA PRO A 862 2.61 -14.44 -6.84
C PRO A 862 2.61 -14.82 -5.35
N GLU A 863 1.95 -14.02 -4.51
CA GLU A 863 1.72 -14.29 -3.10
C GLU A 863 0.42 -15.09 -2.87
N ILE A 864 -0.54 -15.07 -3.81
CA ILE A 864 -1.85 -15.74 -3.71
C ILE A 864 -2.10 -16.68 -4.90
N TYR A 865 -2.16 -17.99 -4.63
CA TYR A 865 -2.43 -19.03 -5.64
C TYR A 865 -3.81 -18.81 -6.29
N GLY A 866 -3.83 -18.75 -7.63
CA GLY A 866 -5.02 -18.36 -8.42
C GLY A 866 -5.85 -19.52 -8.98
N GLY A 867 -5.43 -20.77 -8.80
CA GLY A 867 -6.08 -21.93 -9.43
C GLY A 867 -5.88 -21.99 -10.96
N SER A 868 -4.76 -21.47 -11.48
CA SER A 868 -4.33 -21.69 -12.87
C SER A 868 -3.38 -22.89 -12.88
N GLY A 869 -3.78 -24.01 -13.50
CA GLY A 869 -3.11 -25.32 -13.38
C GLY A 869 -3.36 -26.01 -12.02
N VAL A 870 -3.36 -27.34 -12.00
CA VAL A 870 -3.64 -28.13 -10.77
C VAL A 870 -2.37 -28.38 -9.97
N CYS A 871 -2.25 -27.74 -8.80
CA CYS A 871 -1.08 -27.87 -7.92
C CYS A 871 -1.32 -28.84 -6.75
N VAL A 872 -0.66 -30.00 -6.76
CA VAL A 872 -0.78 -31.04 -5.71
C VAL A 872 0.38 -30.99 -4.72
N VAL A 873 0.08 -31.10 -3.42
CA VAL A 873 1.07 -31.05 -2.32
C VAL A 873 1.10 -32.39 -1.55
N TYR A 874 2.12 -33.21 -1.82
CA TYR A 874 2.32 -34.49 -1.13
C TYR A 874 2.97 -34.35 0.26
N PRO A 875 2.71 -35.25 1.23
CA PRO A 875 3.36 -35.27 2.54
C PRO A 875 4.91 -35.35 2.50
N PRO A 876 5.63 -34.92 3.56
CA PRO A 876 5.13 -34.18 4.72
C PRO A 876 4.60 -32.80 4.30
N ILE A 877 3.51 -32.37 4.92
CA ILE A 877 2.82 -31.11 4.61
C ILE A 877 3.51 -29.96 5.36
N THR A 878 3.98 -28.94 4.64
CA THR A 878 4.76 -27.81 5.18
C THR A 878 4.50 -26.52 4.40
N GLU A 879 4.70 -25.37 5.05
CA GLU A 879 4.58 -24.04 4.44
C GLU A 879 5.52 -23.86 3.23
N ALA A 880 6.75 -24.39 3.29
CA ALA A 880 7.69 -24.37 2.16
C ALA A 880 7.11 -24.93 0.85
N LYS A 881 6.22 -25.93 0.92
CA LYS A 881 5.57 -26.49 -0.27
C LYS A 881 4.48 -25.60 -0.86
N LEU A 882 3.94 -24.63 -0.10
CA LEU A 882 3.09 -23.57 -0.65
C LEU A 882 3.92 -22.60 -1.50
N TYR A 883 5.11 -22.18 -1.03
CA TYR A 883 5.98 -21.32 -1.85
C TYR A 883 6.48 -22.03 -3.12
N VAL A 884 6.75 -23.34 -3.06
CA VAL A 884 6.99 -24.15 -4.27
C VAL A 884 5.77 -24.11 -5.21
N CYS A 885 4.55 -24.24 -4.69
CA CYS A 885 3.32 -24.17 -5.48
C CYS A 885 3.13 -22.80 -6.16
N LEU A 886 3.28 -21.71 -5.41
CA LEU A 886 3.20 -20.33 -5.92
C LEU A 886 4.26 -20.06 -7.01
N ASN A 887 5.48 -20.59 -6.84
CA ASN A 887 6.54 -20.45 -7.83
C ASN A 887 6.23 -21.20 -9.15
N LYS A 888 5.51 -22.34 -9.10
CA LYS A 888 5.04 -23.02 -10.33
C LYS A 888 4.01 -22.20 -11.12
N THR A 889 3.28 -21.30 -10.47
CA THR A 889 2.34 -20.37 -11.13
C THR A 889 2.96 -19.06 -11.63
N LYS A 890 4.28 -18.84 -11.47
CA LYS A 890 4.93 -17.61 -11.96
C LYS A 890 4.81 -17.47 -13.48
N GLY A 891 4.34 -16.31 -13.93
CA GLY A 891 4.14 -15.96 -15.34
C GLY A 891 3.52 -14.57 -15.49
N MET A 892 3.30 -14.13 -16.73
CA MET A 892 2.53 -12.91 -17.00
C MET A 892 1.03 -13.16 -16.86
N ARG A 893 0.26 -12.14 -16.45
CA ARG A 893 -1.19 -12.06 -16.69
C ARG A 893 -1.51 -10.73 -17.36
N PHE A 894 -2.36 -10.72 -18.38
CA PHE A 894 -2.65 -9.49 -19.12
C PHE A 894 -3.41 -8.47 -18.27
N MET A 895 -4.43 -8.89 -17.51
CA MET A 895 -5.13 -8.07 -16.51
C MET A 895 -5.21 -8.83 -15.17
N GLY A 896 -4.07 -9.32 -14.69
CA GLY A 896 -3.98 -10.22 -13.52
C GLY A 896 -4.79 -9.77 -12.30
N GLN A 897 -5.48 -10.72 -11.66
CA GLN A 897 -6.29 -10.46 -10.46
C GLN A 897 -5.44 -9.84 -9.34
N ARG A 898 -6.07 -9.00 -8.51
CA ARG A 898 -5.37 -8.12 -7.56
C ARG A 898 -5.07 -8.82 -6.23
N PHE A 899 -3.97 -8.44 -5.60
CA PHE A 899 -3.66 -8.91 -4.24
C PHE A 899 -4.61 -8.28 -3.22
N VAL A 900 -5.35 -9.11 -2.48
CA VAL A 900 -6.18 -8.67 -1.34
C VAL A 900 -5.71 -9.33 -0.03
N PRO A 901 -5.56 -8.56 1.08
CA PRO A 901 -4.87 -9.00 2.29
C PRO A 901 -5.58 -10.12 3.05
N ASP A 902 -6.90 -10.18 3.00
CA ASP A 902 -7.72 -11.17 3.69
C ASP A 902 -7.66 -12.54 2.99
N SER A 903 -7.65 -12.59 1.65
CA SER A 903 -7.35 -13.84 0.93
C SER A 903 -5.91 -14.34 1.20
N TYR A 904 -4.95 -13.45 1.44
CA TYR A 904 -3.63 -13.83 1.94
C TYR A 904 -3.66 -14.36 3.38
N MET A 905 -4.41 -13.74 4.30
CA MET A 905 -4.63 -14.27 5.65
C MET A 905 -5.25 -15.67 5.60
N PHE A 906 -6.29 -15.87 4.77
CA PHE A 906 -6.92 -17.17 4.55
C PHE A 906 -5.95 -18.23 4.03
N GLN A 907 -5.16 -17.93 2.99
CA GLN A 907 -4.17 -18.87 2.46
C GLN A 907 -3.14 -19.28 3.52
N GLN A 908 -2.77 -18.38 4.43
CA GLN A 908 -1.85 -18.64 5.55
C GLN A 908 -2.52 -19.33 6.76
N LEU A 909 -3.86 -19.42 6.79
CA LEU A 909 -4.64 -20.06 7.85
C LEU A 909 -5.38 -21.32 7.38
N VAL A 910 -5.08 -21.85 6.20
CA VAL A 910 -5.49 -23.19 5.74
C VAL A 910 -4.30 -24.14 5.63
N SER A 911 -4.56 -25.44 5.44
CA SER A 911 -3.52 -26.40 5.05
C SER A 911 -3.01 -26.04 3.64
N PRO A 912 -1.68 -26.02 3.37
CA PRO A 912 -0.61 -26.62 4.16
C PRO A 912 -0.02 -25.76 5.28
N ALA A 913 -0.29 -24.44 5.30
CA ALA A 913 0.39 -23.48 6.18
C ALA A 913 0.20 -23.77 7.68
N VAL A 914 -0.97 -24.25 8.09
CA VAL A 914 -1.27 -24.59 9.51
C VAL A 914 -0.98 -26.05 9.89
N GLY A 915 -0.56 -26.90 8.95
CA GLY A 915 -0.39 -28.35 9.17
C GLY A 915 -1.68 -29.16 9.00
N ILE A 916 -1.86 -30.20 9.81
CA ILE A 916 -3.01 -31.13 9.81
C ILE A 916 -3.79 -31.06 11.14
N TYR A 917 -5.03 -31.56 11.16
CA TYR A 917 -5.85 -31.59 12.38
C TYR A 917 -5.29 -32.59 13.40
N VAL A 918 -5.13 -32.15 14.65
CA VAL A 918 -4.62 -32.96 15.78
C VAL A 918 -5.61 -33.11 16.94
N GLY A 919 -6.80 -32.50 16.81
CA GLY A 919 -7.88 -32.61 17.78
C GLY A 919 -8.67 -33.93 17.71
N ASN A 920 -9.80 -33.97 18.42
CA ASN A 920 -10.68 -35.15 18.50
C ASN A 920 -12.12 -34.88 18.03
N GLY A 921 -12.41 -33.68 17.54
CA GLY A 921 -13.71 -33.26 17.01
C GLY A 921 -13.78 -33.33 15.48
N THR A 922 -14.75 -32.61 14.94
CA THR A 922 -14.92 -32.35 13.50
C THR A 922 -15.36 -30.88 13.34
N PRO A 923 -14.46 -29.91 13.57
CA PRO A 923 -14.80 -28.49 13.58
C PRO A 923 -15.07 -27.98 12.17
N PHE A 924 -15.69 -26.80 12.03
CA PHE A 924 -16.17 -26.27 10.74
C PHE A 924 -15.05 -26.18 9.71
N THR A 925 -13.84 -25.79 10.10
CA THR A 925 -12.70 -25.62 9.18
C THR A 925 -12.11 -26.94 8.67
N MET A 926 -12.51 -28.10 9.21
CA MET A 926 -11.93 -29.40 8.86
C MET A 926 -12.56 -30.02 7.61
N CYS A 927 -11.75 -30.69 6.79
CA CYS A 927 -12.20 -31.74 5.87
C CYS A 927 -11.25 -32.96 5.90
N TYR A 928 -11.69 -34.10 5.34
CA TYR A 928 -10.83 -35.26 5.12
C TYR A 928 -10.28 -35.24 3.69
N THR A 929 -8.96 -35.24 3.56
CA THR A 929 -8.23 -35.37 2.29
C THR A 929 -7.49 -36.72 2.24
N ASP A 930 -6.93 -37.08 1.08
CA ASP A 930 -6.03 -38.25 0.96
C ASP A 930 -4.76 -38.13 1.83
N ALA A 931 -4.39 -36.92 2.27
CA ALA A 931 -3.32 -36.69 3.23
C ALA A 931 -3.76 -36.78 4.71
N GLY A 932 -5.05 -36.99 4.97
CA GLY A 932 -5.66 -37.00 6.31
C GLY A 932 -6.58 -35.80 6.59
N PRO A 933 -7.01 -35.60 7.84
CA PRO A 933 -7.85 -34.47 8.21
C PRO A 933 -7.04 -33.16 8.21
N ALA A 934 -7.51 -32.16 7.47
CA ALA A 934 -6.82 -30.91 7.17
C ALA A 934 -7.71 -29.68 7.43
N ARG A 935 -7.13 -28.49 7.55
CA ARG A 935 -7.88 -27.21 7.63
C ARG A 935 -8.16 -26.76 6.20
N CYS A 936 -9.20 -27.31 5.60
CA CYS A 936 -9.53 -27.12 4.18
C CYS A 936 -10.32 -25.82 3.93
N PHE A 937 -10.82 -25.18 4.99
CA PHE A 937 -11.57 -23.92 4.93
C PHE A 937 -11.07 -23.00 6.03
N PRO A 938 -11.01 -21.67 5.78
CA PRO A 938 -10.93 -20.66 6.83
C PRO A 938 -12.33 -20.33 7.35
N ARG A 939 -12.45 -19.26 8.14
CA ARG A 939 -13.71 -18.61 8.56
C ARG A 939 -13.57 -17.10 8.57
N GLY A 940 -14.65 -16.32 8.39
CA GLY A 940 -14.60 -14.85 8.55
C GLY A 940 -14.02 -14.41 9.90
N LEU A 941 -14.20 -15.22 10.94
CA LEU A 941 -13.60 -15.07 12.27
C LEU A 941 -12.05 -15.06 12.26
N ASP A 942 -11.39 -15.77 11.34
CA ASP A 942 -9.92 -15.78 11.21
C ASP A 942 -9.41 -14.37 10.89
N ILE A 943 -10.05 -13.67 9.95
CA ILE A 943 -9.73 -12.29 9.57
C ILE A 943 -9.89 -11.36 10.77
N MET A 944 -11.03 -11.44 11.45
CA MET A 944 -11.33 -10.58 12.60
C MET A 944 -10.36 -10.83 13.76
N SER A 945 -9.91 -12.07 13.96
CA SER A 945 -8.83 -12.41 14.89
C SER A 945 -7.51 -11.75 14.48
N VAL A 946 -7.06 -11.87 13.22
CA VAL A 946 -5.84 -11.20 12.72
C VAL A 946 -5.91 -9.67 12.86
N LEU A 947 -7.07 -9.06 12.61
CA LEU A 947 -7.29 -7.62 12.75
C LEU A 947 -7.29 -7.14 14.22
N GLY A 948 -7.44 -8.04 15.19
CA GLY A 948 -7.26 -7.76 16.63
C GLY A 948 -8.44 -8.12 17.53
N SER A 949 -9.50 -8.78 17.02
CA SER A 949 -10.63 -9.21 17.84
C SER A 949 -10.25 -10.39 18.73
N GLU A 950 -10.14 -10.16 20.04
CA GLU A 950 -9.98 -11.25 21.02
C GLU A 950 -11.18 -12.19 20.99
N ARG A 951 -12.41 -11.66 20.85
CA ARG A 951 -13.64 -12.48 20.84
C ARG A 951 -13.72 -13.42 19.64
N ALA A 952 -13.24 -13.02 18.45
CA ALA A 952 -13.16 -13.92 17.31
C ALA A 952 -12.16 -15.07 17.56
N GLY A 953 -11.03 -14.75 18.22
CA GLY A 953 -10.08 -15.75 18.71
C GLY A 953 -10.70 -16.73 19.72
N ASP A 954 -11.48 -16.23 20.70
CA ASP A 954 -12.20 -17.08 21.64
C ASP A 954 -13.13 -18.08 20.92
N ILE A 955 -13.94 -17.61 19.94
CA ILE A 955 -14.93 -18.47 19.25
C ILE A 955 -14.24 -19.62 18.52
N LEU A 956 -13.16 -19.32 17.78
CA LEU A 956 -12.39 -20.34 17.06
C LEU A 956 -11.82 -21.41 18.01
N ILE A 957 -11.44 -21.02 19.24
CA ILE A 957 -10.98 -21.95 20.28
C ILE A 957 -12.16 -22.70 20.93
N GLU A 958 -13.28 -22.01 21.20
CA GLU A 958 -14.52 -22.59 21.76
C GLU A 958 -15.13 -23.65 20.83
N GLU A 959 -15.02 -23.49 19.50
CA GLU A 959 -15.56 -24.40 18.46
C GLU A 959 -14.53 -25.39 17.90
N GLY A 960 -13.25 -25.29 18.28
CA GLY A 960 -12.19 -26.25 17.93
C GLY A 960 -11.47 -26.01 16.59
N ASP A 961 -11.77 -24.90 15.89
CA ASP A 961 -11.17 -24.50 14.61
C ASP A 961 -9.68 -24.13 14.70
N THR A 962 -9.03 -24.27 15.87
CA THR A 962 -7.61 -23.97 16.10
C THR A 962 -6.71 -25.19 16.30
N GLU A 963 -7.23 -26.42 16.39
CA GLU A 963 -6.46 -27.62 16.77
C GLU A 963 -5.64 -28.23 15.60
N TYR A 964 -4.78 -27.42 14.97
CA TYR A 964 -3.99 -27.80 13.79
C TYR A 964 -2.47 -27.61 13.99
N ALA A 965 -1.69 -28.62 13.61
CA ALA A 965 -0.23 -28.64 13.73
C ALA A 965 0.45 -29.50 12.64
N GLY A 966 1.69 -29.17 12.32
CA GLY A 966 2.53 -29.87 11.33
C GLY A 966 4.01 -29.82 11.69
N LEU A 967 4.88 -30.11 10.71
CA LEU A 967 6.33 -30.03 10.91
C LEU A 967 6.78 -28.56 10.84
N ASN A 968 7.07 -27.98 12.01
CA ASN A 968 7.42 -26.56 12.21
C ASN A 968 6.28 -25.56 11.89
N THR A 969 5.05 -26.05 11.71
CA THR A 969 3.84 -25.24 11.46
C THR A 969 2.76 -25.52 12.50
N SER A 970 1.93 -24.51 12.80
CA SER A 970 0.66 -24.67 13.54
C SER A 970 -0.25 -23.48 13.28
N TYR A 971 -1.55 -23.65 13.50
CA TYR A 971 -2.50 -22.53 13.40
C TYR A 971 -2.12 -21.35 14.32
N GLU A 972 -1.75 -21.64 15.57
CA GLU A 972 -1.32 -20.61 16.54
C GLU A 972 -0.07 -19.83 16.07
N LYS A 973 0.90 -20.51 15.43
CA LYS A 973 2.10 -19.88 14.88
C LYS A 973 1.72 -18.89 13.77
N GLN A 974 1.05 -19.36 12.71
CA GLN A 974 0.73 -18.52 11.57
C GLN A 974 -0.20 -17.35 11.97
N LEU A 975 -1.17 -17.58 12.89
CA LEU A 975 -2.03 -16.52 13.41
C LEU A 975 -1.24 -15.42 14.14
N ASN A 976 -0.24 -15.78 14.95
CA ASN A 976 0.58 -14.82 15.67
C ASN A 976 1.57 -14.08 14.76
N GLU A 977 2.08 -14.74 13.72
CA GLU A 977 2.91 -14.11 12.68
C GLU A 977 2.09 -13.11 11.84
N LEU A 978 0.86 -13.46 11.45
CA LEU A 978 -0.09 -12.55 10.79
C LEU A 978 -0.46 -11.36 11.68
N LYS A 979 -0.84 -11.60 12.95
CA LYS A 979 -1.12 -10.54 13.93
C LYS A 979 0.06 -9.58 14.07
N SER A 980 1.28 -10.09 14.10
CA SER A 980 2.50 -9.27 14.15
C SER A 980 2.69 -8.45 12.87
N LYS A 981 2.57 -9.07 11.68
CA LYS A 981 2.68 -8.43 10.36
C LYS A 981 1.68 -7.27 10.20
N PHE A 982 0.40 -7.50 10.52
CA PHE A 982 -0.66 -6.49 10.39
C PHE A 982 -0.70 -5.46 11.54
N THR A 983 -0.02 -5.72 12.67
CA THR A 983 0.17 -4.71 13.75
C THR A 983 1.32 -3.75 13.44
N ALA A 984 2.32 -4.18 12.67
CA ALA A 984 3.45 -3.33 12.27
C ALA A 984 3.10 -2.28 11.18
N PHE A 985 1.95 -2.44 10.50
CA PHE A 985 1.52 -1.57 9.40
C PHE A 985 1.16 -0.15 9.86
N ASN A 986 1.75 0.85 9.19
CA ASN A 986 1.54 2.26 9.44
C ASN A 986 0.34 2.84 8.65
N SER A 987 0.10 4.16 8.72
CA SER A 987 -1.06 4.79 8.07
C SER A 987 -1.03 4.71 6.54
N ALA A 988 0.15 4.70 5.90
CA ALA A 988 0.27 4.50 4.45
C ALA A 988 0.06 3.02 4.07
N ASP A 989 0.60 2.09 4.87
CA ASP A 989 0.36 0.64 4.68
C ASP A 989 -1.14 0.31 4.71
N TRP A 990 -1.90 0.93 5.61
CA TRP A 990 -3.34 0.68 5.75
C TRP A 990 -4.21 1.38 4.71
N ASN A 991 -3.73 2.43 4.05
CA ASN A 991 -4.53 3.23 3.11
C ASN A 991 -3.90 3.28 1.71
N ARG A 992 -3.27 2.17 1.29
CA ARG A 992 -2.58 2.02 -0.01
C ARG A 992 -3.52 1.96 -1.23
N ASN A 993 -4.82 1.76 -1.00
CA ASN A 993 -5.94 1.78 -1.94
C ASN A 993 -7.26 1.71 -1.15
N LEU A 994 -8.42 1.82 -1.80
CA LEU A 994 -9.72 1.87 -1.10
C LEU A 994 -10.07 0.58 -0.32
N TYR A 995 -9.76 -0.61 -0.86
CA TYR A 995 -10.01 -1.91 -0.19
C TYR A 995 -9.30 -2.01 1.17
N TRP A 996 -8.02 -1.62 1.22
CA TRP A 996 -7.23 -1.63 2.45
C TRP A 996 -7.76 -0.62 3.47
N SER A 997 -8.17 0.57 3.02
CA SER A 997 -8.75 1.62 3.86
C SER A 997 -10.10 1.21 4.47
N TRP A 998 -10.92 0.43 3.75
CA TRP A 998 -12.18 -0.11 4.28
C TRP A 998 -11.92 -1.12 5.40
N LEU A 999 -11.00 -2.08 5.21
CA LEU A 999 -10.57 -2.99 6.28
C LEU A 999 -9.98 -2.24 7.49
N TYR A 1000 -9.24 -1.15 7.27
CA TYR A 1000 -8.74 -0.29 8.35
C TYR A 1000 -9.87 0.43 9.12
N THR A 1001 -10.97 0.74 8.45
CA THR A 1001 -12.17 1.38 8.99
C THR A 1001 -12.97 0.46 9.91
N LEU A 1002 -12.91 -0.88 9.72
CA LEU A 1002 -13.57 -1.85 10.61
C LEU A 1002 -12.86 -2.01 11.97
N LYS A 1003 -11.53 -1.83 12.04
CA LYS A 1003 -10.73 -2.10 13.26
C LYS A 1003 -11.19 -1.42 14.57
N PRO A 1004 -11.81 -0.22 14.61
CA PRO A 1004 -12.34 0.38 15.83
C PRO A 1004 -13.52 -0.41 16.45
N LEU A 1005 -14.30 -1.13 15.63
CA LEU A 1005 -15.44 -1.93 16.08
C LEU A 1005 -15.02 -3.20 16.83
N LEU A 1006 -13.78 -3.65 16.63
CA LEU A 1006 -13.23 -4.90 17.20
C LEU A 1006 -12.60 -4.73 18.60
N LYS A 1007 -12.68 -3.54 19.20
CA LYS A 1007 -12.04 -3.19 20.48
C LYS A 1007 -12.96 -3.43 21.69
N ASP A 1008 -12.36 -3.63 22.86
CA ASP A 1008 -13.08 -3.69 24.13
C ASP A 1008 -13.51 -2.28 24.62
N PHE A 1009 -14.80 -2.12 24.91
CA PHE A 1009 -15.37 -0.90 25.49
C PHE A 1009 -15.33 -0.95 27.03
N SER A 1010 -14.74 0.06 27.65
CA SER A 1010 -14.40 0.11 29.08
C SER A 1010 -15.12 1.24 29.84
N ASP A 1011 -14.75 1.48 31.10
CA ASP A 1011 -15.35 2.50 31.97
C ASP A 1011 -15.44 3.88 31.27
N GLY A 1012 -16.67 4.40 31.18
CA GLY A 1012 -16.98 5.70 30.55
C GLY A 1012 -17.70 5.60 29.20
N TYR A 1013 -17.77 4.41 28.58
CA TYR A 1013 -18.71 4.10 27.50
C TYR A 1013 -20.11 3.73 28.05
N PRO A 1014 -21.20 3.83 27.26
CA PRO A 1014 -22.53 3.37 27.64
C PRO A 1014 -22.56 1.91 28.11
N THR A 1015 -23.40 1.61 29.12
CA THR A 1015 -23.40 0.29 29.80
C THR A 1015 -23.67 -0.90 28.87
N PHE A 1016 -24.51 -0.76 27.84
CA PHE A 1016 -24.75 -1.84 26.88
C PHE A 1016 -23.47 -2.26 26.13
N MET A 1017 -22.60 -1.30 25.78
CA MET A 1017 -21.37 -1.55 25.00
C MET A 1017 -20.34 -2.39 25.76
N GLN A 1018 -20.38 -2.36 27.10
CA GLN A 1018 -19.44 -3.07 27.98
C GLN A 1018 -19.73 -4.58 28.09
N THR A 1019 -20.78 -5.09 27.43
CA THR A 1019 -21.24 -6.49 27.56
C THR A 1019 -20.51 -7.46 26.60
N LYS A 1020 -20.49 -8.77 26.90
CA LYS A 1020 -20.06 -9.80 25.90
C LYS A 1020 -21.02 -9.83 24.71
N ALA A 1021 -22.31 -9.62 24.97
CA ALA A 1021 -23.35 -9.53 23.95
C ALA A 1021 -23.08 -8.44 22.91
N TRP A 1022 -22.73 -7.21 23.32
CA TRP A 1022 -22.47 -6.13 22.36
C TRP A 1022 -21.22 -6.38 21.51
N ARG A 1023 -20.21 -7.07 22.06
CA ARG A 1023 -19.04 -7.50 21.29
C ARG A 1023 -19.38 -8.55 20.23
N ASN A 1024 -20.37 -9.42 20.46
CA ASN A 1024 -20.92 -10.26 19.40
C ASN A 1024 -21.65 -9.43 18.32
N LYS A 1025 -22.45 -8.39 18.69
CA LYS A 1025 -23.07 -7.47 17.71
C LYS A 1025 -22.04 -6.75 16.85
N ALA A 1026 -21.02 -6.17 17.47
CA ALA A 1026 -19.99 -5.42 16.74
C ALA A 1026 -19.18 -6.32 15.79
N LEU A 1027 -18.96 -7.60 16.18
CA LEU A 1027 -18.37 -8.62 15.31
C LEU A 1027 -19.28 -8.97 14.13
N GLN A 1028 -20.59 -9.14 14.35
CA GLN A 1028 -21.60 -9.35 13.29
C GLN A 1028 -21.66 -8.19 12.30
N THR A 1029 -21.70 -6.93 12.76
CA THR A 1029 -21.59 -5.73 11.91
C THR A 1029 -20.30 -5.71 11.09
N SER A 1030 -19.17 -6.08 11.71
CA SER A 1030 -17.85 -6.08 11.05
C SER A 1030 -17.74 -7.17 9.98
N LEU A 1031 -18.33 -8.35 10.22
CA LEU A 1031 -18.37 -9.45 9.26
C LEU A 1031 -19.28 -9.12 8.07
N ALA A 1032 -20.52 -8.67 8.31
CA ALA A 1032 -21.45 -8.32 7.25
C ALA A 1032 -20.92 -7.22 6.31
N SER A 1033 -20.26 -6.18 6.83
CA SER A 1033 -19.62 -5.17 5.96
C SER A 1033 -18.37 -5.66 5.25
N TRP A 1034 -17.64 -6.63 5.81
CA TRP A 1034 -16.57 -7.30 5.06
C TRP A 1034 -17.16 -8.17 3.93
N THR A 1035 -18.32 -8.80 4.12
CA THR A 1035 -19.08 -9.47 3.04
C THR A 1035 -19.49 -8.48 1.93
N GLU A 1036 -19.96 -7.28 2.27
CA GLU A 1036 -20.22 -6.20 1.29
C GLU A 1036 -18.96 -5.75 0.53
N LEU A 1037 -17.84 -5.55 1.22
CA LEU A 1037 -16.54 -5.21 0.61
C LEU A 1037 -16.05 -6.30 -0.36
N ARG A 1038 -16.28 -7.58 -0.03
CA ARG A 1038 -16.05 -8.68 -0.96
C ARG A 1038 -16.98 -8.54 -2.17
N HIS A 1039 -18.28 -8.32 -1.95
CA HIS A 1039 -19.31 -8.21 -3.00
C HIS A 1039 -18.95 -7.23 -4.11
N ASP A 1040 -18.44 -6.05 -3.77
CA ASP A 1040 -18.16 -5.02 -4.79
C ASP A 1040 -16.92 -5.29 -5.64
N THR A 1041 -15.96 -6.07 -5.16
CA THR A 1041 -14.61 -6.15 -5.76
C THR A 1041 -14.43 -7.31 -6.74
N ILE A 1042 -15.55 -7.67 -7.37
CA ILE A 1042 -15.91 -9.01 -7.82
C ILE A 1042 -15.22 -9.55 -9.08
N LEU A 1043 -14.68 -8.66 -9.91
CA LEU A 1043 -13.88 -9.01 -11.09
C LEU A 1043 -12.36 -8.91 -10.82
N TYR A 1044 -12.00 -8.28 -9.72
CA TYR A 1044 -10.64 -7.85 -9.41
C TYR A 1044 -10.04 -8.64 -8.23
N GLY A 1045 -10.87 -9.18 -7.32
CA GLY A 1045 -10.52 -10.25 -6.38
C GLY A 1045 -10.96 -11.66 -6.87
N LYS A 1046 -10.66 -12.71 -6.10
CA LYS A 1046 -11.01 -14.14 -6.39
C LYS A 1046 -12.25 -14.57 -5.52
N GLN A 1047 -13.45 -14.89 -6.09
CA GLN A 1047 -14.81 -14.87 -5.40
C GLN A 1047 -16.08 -15.50 -6.14
N SER A 1048 -17.34 -15.59 -5.56
CA SER A 1048 -18.74 -15.74 -6.21
C SER A 1048 -19.99 -15.19 -5.41
N TYR A 1049 -21.31 -15.24 -5.83
CA TYR A 1049 -22.42 -14.29 -5.37
C TYR A 1049 -23.94 -14.70 -5.13
N THR A 1050 -24.95 -13.78 -5.20
CA THR A 1050 -26.40 -13.86 -4.73
C THR A 1050 -27.50 -14.56 -5.61
N PRO A 1051 -28.46 -13.93 -6.37
CA PRO A 1051 -29.87 -12.22 -6.21
C PRO A 1051 -31.02 -12.39 -5.11
N SER A 1052 -32.25 -11.79 -4.94
CA SER A 1052 -33.20 -10.61 -5.29
C SER A 1052 -34.67 -10.94 -4.75
N LEU A 1053 -35.77 -10.22 -4.34
CA LEU A 1053 -36.44 -8.85 -4.17
C LEU A 1053 -37.77 -9.05 -3.28
N LYS A 1054 -38.54 -8.19 -2.53
CA LYS A 1054 -38.47 -6.82 -1.86
C LYS A 1054 -39.73 -6.37 -1.02
N GLY A 1055 -39.58 -5.67 0.16
CA GLY A 1055 -40.47 -4.58 0.71
C GLY A 1055 -41.64 -4.89 1.72
N MET A 1056 -42.42 -3.95 2.34
CA MET A 1056 -42.52 -2.45 2.32
C MET A 1056 -43.30 -1.81 3.58
N PRO A 1057 -44.18 -0.73 3.63
CA PRO A 1057 -44.40 0.18 4.82
C PRO A 1057 -45.90 0.29 5.36
N PRO A 1058 -46.48 1.33 6.06
CA PRO A 1058 -46.02 2.61 6.72
C PRO A 1058 -46.71 3.06 8.09
N GLU A 1059 -46.43 4.30 8.58
CA GLU A 1059 -47.18 5.29 9.45
C GLU A 1059 -47.44 5.02 10.98
N PRO A 1060 -47.93 6.00 11.83
CA PRO A 1060 -47.58 7.44 12.05
C PRO A 1060 -47.49 7.90 13.58
N LYS A 1061 -46.68 8.85 14.13
CA LYS A 1061 -45.48 9.67 13.74
C LYS A 1061 -44.67 10.16 15.04
N PRO A 1062 -43.58 10.98 15.05
CA PRO A 1062 -42.31 10.73 15.85
C PRO A 1062 -42.13 11.07 17.37
N VAL A 1063 -41.02 10.56 17.96
CA VAL A 1063 -40.33 10.89 19.26
C VAL A 1063 -38.78 10.96 19.05
N VAL A 1064 -37.96 11.42 20.01
CA VAL A 1064 -36.51 11.80 19.86
C VAL A 1064 -35.46 10.68 20.03
N GLY A 1065 -34.37 10.68 19.23
CA GLY A 1065 -33.34 9.61 19.10
C GLY A 1065 -31.89 9.89 19.57
N TYR A 1066 -30.93 9.02 19.16
CA TYR A 1066 -29.51 8.90 19.59
C TYR A 1066 -28.61 8.28 18.47
N VAL A 1067 -27.26 8.32 18.58
CA VAL A 1067 -26.29 7.73 17.60
C VAL A 1067 -25.40 6.64 18.23
N GLU A 1068 -25.01 5.59 17.48
CA GLU A 1068 -24.07 4.54 17.96
C GLU A 1068 -22.66 5.15 18.19
N PRO A 1069 -22.15 5.23 19.43
CA PRO A 1069 -21.12 6.22 19.73
C PRO A 1069 -19.69 5.69 19.52
N VAL A 1070 -19.29 5.53 18.26
CA VAL A 1070 -17.93 5.10 17.86
C VAL A 1070 -17.24 6.15 16.97
N PRO A 1071 -16.66 7.22 17.54
CA PRO A 1071 -16.18 8.37 16.74
C PRO A 1071 -14.93 8.06 15.92
N GLU A 1072 -14.06 7.15 16.37
CA GLU A 1072 -12.88 6.70 15.60
C GLU A 1072 -13.28 5.97 14.30
N PHE A 1073 -14.44 5.31 14.29
CA PHE A 1073 -15.01 4.69 13.09
C PHE A 1073 -15.51 5.76 12.11
N TYR A 1074 -16.30 6.74 12.58
CA TYR A 1074 -16.81 7.81 11.72
C TYR A 1074 -15.70 8.66 11.09
N ALA A 1075 -14.61 8.94 11.82
CA ALA A 1075 -13.42 9.62 11.26
C ALA A 1075 -12.73 8.83 10.13
N ARG A 1076 -12.63 7.50 10.24
CA ARG A 1076 -12.01 6.68 9.20
C ARG A 1076 -12.89 6.55 7.96
N LEU A 1077 -14.20 6.36 8.15
CA LEU A 1077 -15.15 6.30 7.05
C LEU A 1077 -15.26 7.65 6.32
N LEU A 1078 -15.15 8.77 7.03
CA LEU A 1078 -15.03 10.10 6.44
C LEU A 1078 -13.75 10.25 5.61
N ALA A 1079 -12.58 9.95 6.19
CA ALA A 1079 -11.30 10.02 5.50
C ALA A 1079 -11.20 9.07 4.28
N LEU A 1080 -11.91 7.94 4.32
CA LEU A 1080 -12.08 7.01 3.20
C LEU A 1080 -13.01 7.56 2.10
N THR A 1081 -14.10 8.24 2.48
CA THR A 1081 -14.98 8.92 1.52
C THR A 1081 -14.23 10.06 0.81
N GLU A 1082 -13.49 10.88 1.57
CA GLU A 1082 -12.60 11.92 1.05
C GLU A 1082 -11.51 11.36 0.12
N MET A 1083 -10.89 10.23 0.49
CA MET A 1083 -9.91 9.52 -0.35
C MET A 1083 -10.55 9.08 -1.68
N THR A 1084 -11.79 8.62 -1.64
CA THR A 1084 -12.55 8.15 -2.80
C THR A 1084 -12.88 9.29 -3.76
N GLU A 1085 -13.35 10.45 -3.28
CA GLU A 1085 -13.58 11.59 -4.18
C GLU A 1085 -12.27 12.05 -4.81
N LYS A 1086 -11.24 12.35 -3.99
CA LYS A 1086 -9.99 12.95 -4.47
C LYS A 1086 -9.28 12.05 -5.49
N GLY A 1087 -9.13 10.77 -5.18
CA GLY A 1087 -8.47 9.82 -6.07
C GLY A 1087 -9.22 9.62 -7.39
N LEU A 1088 -10.56 9.61 -7.40
CA LEU A 1088 -11.35 9.41 -8.62
C LEU A 1088 -11.57 10.70 -9.44
N VAL A 1089 -11.40 11.88 -8.82
CA VAL A 1089 -11.29 13.17 -9.51
C VAL A 1089 -9.92 13.31 -10.18
N ASP A 1090 -8.83 13.01 -9.47
CA ASP A 1090 -7.47 13.10 -10.03
C ASP A 1090 -7.20 12.00 -11.08
N LEU A 1091 -7.96 10.89 -11.03
CA LEU A 1091 -8.02 9.87 -12.07
C LEU A 1091 -9.05 10.19 -13.19
N ASP A 1092 -9.72 11.33 -13.19
CA ASP A 1092 -10.66 11.78 -14.24
C ASP A 1092 -11.71 10.72 -14.63
N VAL A 1093 -12.33 10.06 -13.64
CA VAL A 1093 -13.39 9.04 -13.87
C VAL A 1093 -14.72 9.35 -13.17
N LEU A 1094 -14.71 10.22 -12.17
CA LEU A 1094 -15.88 10.55 -11.34
C LEU A 1094 -16.77 11.61 -12.00
N ASN A 1095 -18.05 11.33 -12.21
CA ASN A 1095 -19.00 12.34 -12.71
C ASN A 1095 -19.64 13.17 -11.59
N GLU A 1096 -20.21 14.33 -11.94
CA GLU A 1096 -20.82 15.28 -10.99
C GLU A 1096 -21.94 14.67 -10.10
N THR A 1097 -22.63 13.61 -10.55
CA THR A 1097 -23.69 12.94 -9.75
C THR A 1097 -23.13 11.89 -8.81
N GLU A 1098 -22.00 11.27 -9.15
CA GLU A 1098 -21.22 10.41 -8.26
C GLU A 1098 -20.54 11.26 -7.18
N LYS A 1099 -19.88 12.35 -7.60
CA LYS A 1099 -19.25 13.36 -6.73
C LYS A 1099 -20.22 13.98 -5.73
N ALA A 1100 -21.38 14.47 -6.19
CA ALA A 1100 -22.37 15.06 -5.30
C ALA A 1100 -22.93 14.06 -4.26
N ARG A 1101 -22.91 12.74 -4.52
CA ARG A 1101 -23.30 11.73 -3.51
C ARG A 1101 -22.22 11.53 -2.46
N LEU A 1102 -20.93 11.52 -2.84
CA LEU A 1102 -19.80 11.46 -1.90
C LEU A 1102 -19.81 12.68 -0.96
N GLN A 1103 -19.90 13.91 -1.48
CA GLN A 1103 -19.92 15.14 -0.67
C GLN A 1103 -21.09 15.21 0.33
N ASN A 1104 -22.26 14.67 -0.04
CA ASN A 1104 -23.39 14.55 0.89
C ASN A 1104 -23.14 13.49 1.99
N LEU A 1105 -22.46 12.38 1.65
CA LEU A 1105 -22.07 11.35 2.62
C LEU A 1105 -21.00 11.87 3.59
N GLU A 1106 -20.01 12.62 3.10
CA GLU A 1106 -19.00 13.31 3.93
C GLU A 1106 -19.66 14.23 4.97
N GLY A 1107 -20.58 15.10 4.53
CA GLY A 1107 -21.30 16.01 5.43
C GLY A 1107 -22.18 15.30 6.47
N ILE A 1108 -22.66 14.09 6.17
CA ILE A 1108 -23.39 13.23 7.13
C ILE A 1108 -22.42 12.55 8.10
N LEU A 1109 -21.28 12.06 7.62
CA LEU A 1109 -20.24 11.43 8.44
C LEU A 1109 -19.60 12.42 9.42
N GLU A 1110 -19.24 13.63 8.96
CA GLU A 1110 -18.74 14.70 9.84
C GLU A 1110 -19.77 15.04 10.93
N ARG A 1111 -21.06 15.06 10.58
CA ARG A 1111 -22.14 15.34 11.52
C ARG A 1111 -22.28 14.25 12.58
N LEU A 1112 -22.29 12.98 12.18
CA LEU A 1112 -22.41 11.84 13.10
C LEU A 1112 -21.16 11.68 13.98
N MET A 1113 -19.97 11.91 13.43
CA MET A 1113 -18.71 11.98 14.18
C MET A 1113 -18.81 13.00 15.34
N ASN A 1114 -19.25 14.23 15.05
CA ASN A 1114 -19.40 15.28 16.07
C ASN A 1114 -20.48 14.96 17.12
N LEU A 1115 -21.60 14.34 16.73
CA LEU A 1115 -22.66 13.91 17.65
C LEU A 1115 -22.17 12.80 18.58
N SER A 1116 -21.49 11.79 18.04
CA SER A 1116 -20.90 10.68 18.79
C SER A 1116 -19.89 11.15 19.84
N VAL A 1117 -19.06 12.16 19.53
CA VAL A 1117 -18.19 12.79 20.53
C VAL A 1117 -19.00 13.49 21.63
N ALA A 1118 -20.04 14.24 21.26
CA ALA A 1118 -20.88 14.93 22.24
C ALA A 1118 -21.64 13.98 23.18
N GLU A 1119 -22.10 12.84 22.69
CA GLU A 1119 -22.78 11.79 23.47
C GLU A 1119 -21.81 11.08 24.44
N LEU A 1120 -20.59 10.74 24.01
CA LEU A 1120 -19.55 10.16 24.90
C LEU A 1120 -19.06 11.15 25.97
N GLU A 1121 -19.07 12.44 25.65
CA GLU A 1121 -18.77 13.52 26.60
C GLU A 1121 -20.01 13.98 27.42
N ASN A 1122 -21.13 13.23 27.33
CA ASN A 1122 -22.37 13.44 28.07
C ASN A 1122 -22.91 14.89 27.98
N LYS A 1123 -22.80 15.50 26.80
CA LYS A 1123 -23.27 16.86 26.50
C LYS A 1123 -24.73 16.83 26.04
N GLU A 1124 -25.50 17.86 26.41
CA GLU A 1124 -26.86 18.06 25.91
C GLU A 1124 -26.82 18.46 24.43
N LEU A 1125 -27.48 17.67 23.57
CA LEU A 1125 -27.58 17.94 22.13
C LEU A 1125 -28.58 19.08 21.88
N THR A 1126 -28.37 19.84 20.80
CA THR A 1126 -29.26 20.96 20.44
C THR A 1126 -30.53 20.47 19.74
N ASN A 1127 -31.55 21.33 19.66
CA ASN A 1127 -32.77 21.05 18.87
C ASN A 1127 -32.48 20.75 17.39
N ASN A 1128 -31.37 21.25 16.83
CA ASN A 1128 -30.98 20.94 15.45
C ASN A 1128 -30.32 19.56 15.33
N ASP A 1129 -29.66 19.09 16.38
CA ASP A 1129 -29.04 17.77 16.48
C ASP A 1129 -30.14 16.70 16.64
N TYR A 1130 -31.05 16.88 17.60
CA TYR A 1130 -32.22 16.01 17.76
C TYR A 1130 -33.10 15.98 16.51
N LYS A 1131 -33.23 17.11 15.81
CA LYS A 1131 -33.93 17.13 14.51
C LYS A 1131 -33.17 16.33 13.45
N PHE A 1132 -31.85 16.49 13.32
CA PHE A 1132 -31.05 15.73 12.35
C PHE A 1132 -31.18 14.22 12.57
N ILE A 1133 -31.15 13.75 13.82
CA ILE A 1133 -31.32 12.33 14.17
C ILE A 1133 -32.77 11.87 13.91
N MET A 1134 -33.78 12.67 14.27
CA MET A 1134 -35.19 12.34 14.01
C MET A 1134 -35.55 12.34 12.51
N ASP A 1135 -34.90 13.19 11.72
CA ASP A 1135 -35.07 13.27 10.26
C ASP A 1135 -34.11 12.34 9.48
N PHE A 1136 -33.29 11.53 10.16
CA PHE A 1136 -32.13 10.86 9.59
C PHE A 1136 -32.38 10.10 8.28
N GLY A 1137 -33.37 9.20 8.22
CA GLY A 1137 -33.70 8.46 6.98
C GLY A 1137 -33.98 9.35 5.78
N ALA A 1138 -34.71 10.46 5.98
CA ALA A 1138 -35.01 11.43 4.92
C ALA A 1138 -33.81 12.32 4.52
N ASN A 1139 -32.71 12.29 5.29
CA ASN A 1139 -31.43 12.86 4.84
C ASN A 1139 -30.68 11.86 3.93
N LEU A 1140 -30.83 10.55 4.17
CA LEU A 1140 -30.18 9.47 3.39
C LEU A 1140 -30.74 9.32 1.97
N ASP A 1141 -32.01 9.66 1.75
CA ASP A 1141 -32.66 9.70 0.42
C ASP A 1141 -31.79 10.34 -0.67
N SER A 1142 -31.04 11.39 -0.31
CA SER A 1142 -30.15 12.13 -1.21
C SER A 1142 -28.95 11.30 -1.70
N LEU A 1143 -28.45 10.37 -0.88
CA LEU A 1143 -27.29 9.50 -1.17
C LEU A 1143 -27.66 8.34 -2.10
N VAL A 1144 -28.91 7.87 -1.99
CA VAL A 1144 -29.45 6.73 -2.74
C VAL A 1144 -30.40 7.18 -3.87
N SER A 1145 -30.38 8.48 -4.21
CA SER A 1145 -31.12 9.05 -5.33
C SER A 1145 -30.45 8.67 -6.66
N GLY A 1146 -31.23 8.18 -7.62
CA GLY A 1146 -30.75 7.70 -8.92
C GLY A 1146 -30.26 6.24 -8.92
N VAL A 1147 -29.91 5.68 -7.76
CA VAL A 1147 -29.57 4.25 -7.60
C VAL A 1147 -30.82 3.39 -7.83
N ASN A 1148 -30.69 2.32 -8.61
CA ASN A 1148 -31.81 1.43 -8.95
C ASN A 1148 -32.23 0.55 -7.75
N ALA A 1149 -33.40 -0.10 -7.82
CA ALA A 1149 -33.94 -0.84 -6.68
C ALA A 1149 -33.15 -2.11 -6.29
N LYS A 1150 -32.40 -2.73 -7.22
CA LYS A 1150 -31.48 -3.85 -6.94
C LYS A 1150 -30.16 -3.38 -6.31
N GLY A 1151 -29.71 -2.16 -6.61
CA GLY A 1151 -28.51 -1.54 -6.03
C GLY A 1151 -28.69 -1.00 -4.60
N LYS A 1152 -29.68 -1.51 -3.84
CA LYS A 1152 -29.99 -1.11 -2.45
C LYS A 1152 -30.36 -2.30 -1.57
N GLU A 1153 -30.11 -3.52 -2.01
CA GLU A 1153 -30.59 -4.74 -1.36
C GLU A 1153 -29.52 -5.32 -0.42
N THR A 1154 -29.84 -5.46 0.87
CA THR A 1154 -28.93 -6.09 1.85
C THR A 1154 -28.80 -7.59 1.65
N THR A 1155 -29.74 -8.22 0.95
CA THR A 1155 -29.77 -9.66 0.74
C THR A 1155 -28.74 -10.04 -0.31
N ILE A 1156 -27.48 -10.23 0.10
CA ILE A 1156 -26.34 -10.63 -0.71
C ILE A 1156 -25.67 -11.88 -0.12
N VAL A 1157 -24.93 -12.66 -0.91
CA VAL A 1157 -23.98 -13.68 -0.40
C VAL A 1157 -22.74 -13.66 -1.27
N ALA A 1158 -21.59 -14.04 -0.72
CA ALA A 1158 -20.28 -13.96 -1.33
C ALA A 1158 -19.44 -15.22 -1.04
N ASP A 1159 -19.05 -16.00 -2.05
CA ASP A 1159 -18.04 -17.05 -1.84
C ASP A 1159 -16.64 -16.43 -1.77
N VAL A 1160 -15.91 -16.76 -0.69
CA VAL A 1160 -14.63 -16.14 -0.35
C VAL A 1160 -13.44 -17.09 -0.40
N HIS A 1161 -13.70 -18.40 -0.54
CA HIS A 1161 -12.71 -19.47 -0.59
C HIS A 1161 -13.27 -20.68 -1.35
N THR A 1162 -12.45 -21.33 -2.19
CA THR A 1162 -12.79 -22.56 -2.93
C THR A 1162 -11.80 -23.67 -2.55
N ASP A 1163 -12.30 -24.80 -2.06
CA ASP A 1163 -11.51 -26.00 -1.76
C ASP A 1163 -11.58 -27.03 -2.91
N CYS A 1164 -10.49 -27.13 -3.67
CA CYS A 1164 -10.36 -28.10 -4.76
C CYS A 1164 -10.31 -29.57 -4.27
N ASN A 1165 -10.09 -29.84 -2.97
CA ASN A 1165 -10.03 -31.21 -2.45
C ASN A 1165 -11.43 -31.82 -2.26
N THR A 1166 -12.44 -30.99 -1.94
CA THR A 1166 -13.83 -31.44 -1.75
C THR A 1166 -14.80 -30.98 -2.84
N GLY A 1167 -14.41 -30.04 -3.71
CA GLY A 1167 -15.29 -29.48 -4.74
C GLY A 1167 -16.35 -28.54 -4.15
N MET A 1168 -15.99 -27.86 -3.06
CA MET A 1168 -16.90 -27.03 -2.25
C MET A 1168 -16.31 -25.62 -2.03
N VAL A 1169 -17.18 -24.66 -1.77
CA VAL A 1169 -16.86 -23.24 -1.58
C VAL A 1169 -17.38 -22.75 -0.22
N LEU A 1170 -16.79 -21.69 0.32
CA LEU A 1170 -17.22 -21.02 1.56
C LEU A 1170 -18.02 -19.77 1.22
N GLU A 1171 -19.33 -19.81 1.45
CA GLU A 1171 -20.30 -18.74 1.21
C GLU A 1171 -20.49 -17.90 2.49
N GLU A 1172 -20.33 -16.59 2.37
CA GLU A 1172 -20.50 -15.57 3.41
C GLU A 1172 -21.74 -14.72 3.07
N GLY A 1173 -22.80 -14.80 3.86
CA GLY A 1173 -24.13 -14.29 3.51
C GLY A 1173 -24.65 -13.16 4.39
N VAL A 1174 -25.36 -12.23 3.78
CA VAL A 1174 -26.18 -11.18 4.41
C VAL A 1174 -27.64 -11.40 4.01
N GLY A 1175 -28.55 -11.33 4.99
CA GLY A 1175 -29.96 -11.58 4.78
C GLY A 1175 -30.82 -10.31 4.76
N TYR A 1176 -32.06 -10.48 5.21
CA TYR A 1176 -32.98 -9.38 5.48
C TYR A 1176 -32.52 -8.55 6.69
N VAL A 1177 -32.95 -7.29 6.77
CA VAL A 1177 -32.60 -6.35 7.83
C VAL A 1177 -33.31 -6.72 9.13
N ASP A 1178 -32.56 -7.09 10.17
CA ASP A 1178 -33.09 -7.24 11.54
C ASP A 1178 -33.19 -5.84 12.21
N LEU A 1179 -33.96 -5.71 13.30
CA LEU A 1179 -34.11 -4.45 14.06
C LEU A 1179 -33.45 -4.56 15.44
N ILE A 1180 -32.47 -3.71 15.74
CA ILE A 1180 -31.87 -3.60 17.08
C ILE A 1180 -32.60 -2.57 17.95
N LEU A 1181 -32.90 -2.95 19.19
CA LEU A 1181 -33.46 -2.11 20.24
C LEU A 1181 -32.41 -1.88 21.34
N VAL A 1182 -32.02 -0.63 21.59
CA VAL A 1182 -30.92 -0.27 22.50
C VAL A 1182 -31.38 0.69 23.59
N ALA A 1183 -31.16 0.34 24.86
CA ALA A 1183 -31.40 1.22 26.00
C ALA A 1183 -30.18 2.12 26.27
N TYR A 1184 -30.39 3.43 26.30
CA TYR A 1184 -29.35 4.43 26.60
C TYR A 1184 -29.86 5.45 27.62
N ILE A 1185 -28.93 6.16 28.25
CA ILE A 1185 -29.22 7.25 29.19
C ILE A 1185 -28.97 8.59 28.50
N VAL A 1186 -29.88 9.54 28.65
CA VAL A 1186 -29.72 10.92 28.16
C VAL A 1186 -29.22 11.85 29.28
N PRO A 1187 -28.63 13.02 28.98
CA PRO A 1187 -27.98 13.87 29.98
C PRO A 1187 -28.87 14.38 31.14
N ASP A 1188 -30.20 14.32 31.02
CA ASP A 1188 -31.14 14.63 32.11
C ASP A 1188 -31.36 13.46 33.11
N GLY A 1189 -30.72 12.31 32.87
CA GLY A 1189 -30.75 11.11 33.72
C GLY A 1189 -31.87 10.11 33.38
N ARG A 1190 -32.72 10.36 32.37
CA ARG A 1190 -33.70 9.38 31.90
C ARG A 1190 -33.05 8.26 31.09
N ILE A 1191 -33.53 7.03 31.29
CA ILE A 1191 -33.28 5.91 30.37
C ILE A 1191 -34.37 5.91 29.30
N ILE A 1192 -33.95 5.74 28.05
CA ILE A 1192 -34.80 5.68 26.84
C ILE A 1192 -34.33 4.47 26.03
N VAL A 1193 -35.23 3.82 25.30
CA VAL A 1193 -34.87 2.80 24.29
C VAL A 1193 -35.11 3.36 22.90
N GLY A 1194 -34.14 3.21 22.01
CA GLY A 1194 -34.27 3.51 20.59
C GLY A 1194 -34.09 2.30 19.70
N ALA A 1195 -34.44 2.46 18.43
CA ALA A 1195 -34.49 1.42 17.43
C ALA A 1195 -33.74 1.81 16.15
N GLY A 1196 -32.99 0.87 15.59
CA GLY A 1196 -32.26 1.03 14.33
C GLY A 1196 -32.13 -0.30 13.58
N PRO A 1197 -31.75 -0.28 12.30
CA PRO A 1197 -31.51 -1.48 11.51
C PRO A 1197 -30.13 -2.10 11.79
N VAL A 1198 -30.03 -3.42 11.67
CA VAL A 1198 -28.78 -4.20 11.81
C VAL A 1198 -28.77 -5.33 10.78
N PHE A 1199 -27.58 -5.70 10.28
CA PHE A 1199 -27.44 -6.80 9.33
C PHE A 1199 -27.75 -8.15 9.98
N SER A 1200 -28.35 -9.07 9.22
CA SER A 1200 -28.32 -10.52 9.51
C SER A 1200 -27.19 -11.19 8.74
N TYR A 1201 -26.45 -12.12 9.36
CA TYR A 1201 -25.23 -12.74 8.82
C TYR A 1201 -25.28 -14.27 8.85
N TYR A 1202 -24.66 -14.90 7.84
CA TYR A 1202 -24.67 -16.33 7.54
C TYR A 1202 -23.27 -16.80 7.06
N GLU A 1203 -22.84 -17.99 7.45
CA GLU A 1203 -21.54 -18.58 7.09
C GLU A 1203 -21.76 -20.07 6.79
N PHE A 1204 -21.59 -20.52 5.55
CA PHE A 1204 -21.90 -21.91 5.15
C PHE A 1204 -21.05 -22.42 3.98
N LYS A 1205 -21.18 -23.70 3.64
CA LYS A 1205 -20.45 -24.33 2.52
C LYS A 1205 -21.40 -24.79 1.43
N HIS A 1206 -21.05 -24.53 0.17
CA HIS A 1206 -21.88 -24.84 -0.99
C HIS A 1206 -21.07 -25.55 -2.11
N PRO A 1207 -21.69 -26.31 -3.03
CA PRO A 1207 -20.96 -26.98 -4.11
C PRO A 1207 -20.37 -26.01 -5.17
N MET A 1208 -19.20 -26.36 -5.70
CA MET A 1208 -18.48 -25.55 -6.69
C MET A 1208 -19.16 -25.51 -8.08
N ASP A 1209 -19.97 -26.52 -8.39
CA ASP A 1209 -20.76 -26.64 -9.63
C ASP A 1209 -22.12 -25.90 -9.57
N ASP A 1210 -22.55 -25.46 -8.39
CA ASP A 1210 -23.81 -24.72 -8.18
C ASP A 1210 -23.61 -23.35 -7.50
N ARG A 1211 -22.45 -22.71 -7.72
CA ARG A 1211 -22.16 -21.33 -7.25
C ARG A 1211 -23.39 -20.41 -7.41
N LEU A 1212 -23.66 -19.62 -6.38
CA LEU A 1212 -24.75 -18.65 -6.35
C LEU A 1212 -24.28 -17.36 -7.10
N THR A 1213 -25.17 -16.47 -7.61
CA THR A 1213 -24.83 -15.60 -8.79
C THR A 1213 -25.36 -14.15 -8.87
N ASP A 1214 -26.02 -13.60 -7.84
CA ASP A 1214 -26.98 -12.42 -7.83
C ASP A 1214 -28.66 -12.51 -8.09
N GLU A 1215 -30.36 -13.97 -7.53
CA GLU A 1215 -31.82 -14.39 -7.37
C GLU A 1215 -31.78 -15.62 -6.40
N LYS A 1216 -30.89 -16.60 -6.64
CA LYS A 1216 -30.86 -17.91 -5.92
C LYS A 1216 -30.82 -17.82 -4.38
N TRP A 1217 -29.93 -17.02 -3.78
CA TRP A 1217 -29.79 -16.94 -2.32
C TRP A 1217 -31.09 -16.49 -1.62
N LYS A 1218 -31.84 -15.59 -2.25
CA LYS A 1218 -33.12 -15.12 -1.72
C LYS A 1218 -34.23 -16.15 -1.92
N GLU A 1219 -34.19 -16.94 -3.00
CA GLU A 1219 -35.03 -18.15 -3.12
C GLU A 1219 -34.74 -19.16 -1.98
N MET A 1220 -33.49 -19.27 -1.49
CA MET A 1220 -33.16 -20.07 -0.31
C MET A 1220 -33.69 -19.45 1.00
N LEU A 1221 -33.55 -18.13 1.18
CA LEU A 1221 -34.11 -17.38 2.33
C LEU A 1221 -35.65 -17.37 2.37
N GLU A 1222 -36.31 -17.50 1.21
CA GLU A 1222 -37.77 -17.57 1.07
C GLU A 1222 -38.34 -19.00 1.13
N SER A 1223 -37.49 -20.02 1.26
CA SER A 1223 -37.89 -21.42 1.28
C SER A 1223 -38.54 -21.87 2.59
N ASP A 1224 -39.21 -23.03 2.58
CA ASP A 1224 -39.82 -23.65 3.78
C ASP A 1224 -38.78 -23.99 4.90
N ILE A 1225 -37.48 -24.00 4.58
CA ILE A 1225 -36.37 -24.28 5.49
C ILE A 1225 -35.18 -23.36 5.12
N PRO A 1226 -35.17 -22.09 5.57
CA PRO A 1226 -34.07 -21.18 5.26
C PRO A 1226 -32.76 -21.61 5.95
N PRO A 1227 -31.59 -21.19 5.41
CA PRO A 1227 -30.28 -21.46 6.02
C PRO A 1227 -30.17 -21.00 7.49
N GLU A 1228 -29.45 -21.74 8.32
CA GLU A 1228 -29.24 -21.39 9.73
C GLU A 1228 -28.21 -20.25 9.89
N LYS A 1229 -28.46 -19.32 10.82
CA LYS A 1229 -27.46 -18.31 11.24
C LYS A 1229 -26.35 -19.01 12.08
N PRO A 1230 -25.10 -18.51 12.12
CA PRO A 1230 -24.01 -19.17 12.87
C PRO A 1230 -24.29 -19.25 14.37
N GLY A 1231 -24.06 -20.41 14.99
CA GLY A 1231 -24.47 -20.67 16.38
C GLY A 1231 -23.84 -19.77 17.45
N TRP A 1232 -22.74 -19.08 17.17
CA TRP A 1232 -22.16 -18.08 18.09
C TRP A 1232 -22.97 -16.78 18.20
N VAL A 1233 -23.96 -16.58 17.31
CA VAL A 1233 -24.93 -15.46 17.33
C VAL A 1233 -26.04 -15.70 18.37
N ASP A 1234 -26.21 -16.93 18.87
CA ASP A 1234 -27.21 -17.28 19.89
C ASP A 1234 -27.05 -16.42 21.16
N GLY A 1235 -28.09 -15.65 21.50
CA GLY A 1235 -28.15 -14.81 22.70
C GLY A 1235 -28.01 -13.29 22.48
N ILE A 1236 -27.98 -12.82 21.22
CA ILE A 1236 -28.26 -11.41 20.89
C ILE A 1236 -29.58 -11.18 20.13
N GLY A 1237 -30.08 -12.20 19.43
CA GLY A 1237 -31.42 -12.28 18.84
C GLY A 1237 -32.37 -13.21 19.61
N GLY A 1238 -33.65 -13.20 19.23
CA GLY A 1238 -34.75 -13.99 19.83
C GLY A 1238 -35.11 -15.28 19.12
#